data_AF-A0AAD5TYR0-F1
#
_entry.id   AF-A0AAD5TYR0-F1
#
_cell.length_a   1.000
_cell.length_b   1.000
_cell.length_c   1.000
_cell.angle_alpha   90.00
_cell.angle_beta   90.00
_cell.angle_gamma   90.00
#
_symmetry.space_group_name_H-M   'P 1'
#
loop_
_entity.id
_entity.type
_entity.pdbx_description
1 polymer ?
#
loop_
_entity_poly.entity_id
_entity_poly.type
_entity_poly.pdbx_seq_one_letter_code
_entity_poly.pdbx_strand_id
1 'polypeptide(L)'
;MKKLKDIHESLKTNQQNEEQVTVNQRHLIDKILARYSTEFTIFRELLQNSNDAGATQVTINLQTSNSNFITTIEYKNNGRPFLKEDWARLRKIAEGNPDEQKIGFFGVGFYSLFSICEEPFISSGVECMAFFWKGDQLFTKRGSLPERDELTTFLLELREPMDLMDIQSFGKFIATSLAFTKCLHEVTVNFNEICVLSFKKKVSNPKLVEFKKSSFNLSSPNKIFYLNEVELKKIQLDVSINLEYKNIDSVPIQSTLFMRTASAAFKVNTSRAMTHDMERTTKKKPPATTETHIMWSSHDEYESSTGCKGKNPVFDDLVPNKEEQGKVFIGFPTHQTTGCAIHFMSHLIPTVERESIDFVDKTLNLWNQELLSTTGLLARILYVDEFASIKDMFENVPKPIDPEIYSWLLKRSLHAMLSFTFKPTTPNNLVGRIVSKYFFISAPNEIIEIMSTRGVLAANNVRVFSAEPMGGYERKFIKNTATVPDEILIKCSVLINNLMSDNTIQQINFKDVLSELNSNFTVDEVVKLLKWFIMYRDNCTLNSNELETFLKNLVLPVTGDSANKNLKLTLSNIKYWINPKVITPGLSVPEDSFPLEISKHFSKTELEHYFGNIKELSLSEWTIFISKNEDLVLSPHFSEKVLSTISRSFMSVSNQQKHSIVSTLKDLSCIPTKQGMKKPCDAYFKNVNLFDDIPVVLFPSQIIKKDEASETSTKSVTSFFGGLLSNAVEKISSSIRQSPVSEVFLKSLGVREHVELQVVFDRLDSLNWDHYQLIKYLASVSNKLSEKEYSQLKATPLFPKQTLDSSTDNFRYKAMDLYAPTEEIKELGLPILSWKGRWHKNTEEAKLLSLMGLKQQIPLFELLLLTSKSADRVQQTKFLAYFVENFSIYEESYSHVKNTPELSPFLPSTNVKGENILSKPNDCFSDPGCSLMGFNVLRPDLVVNAEKFGVRKYPNSVELVRYLERSPPKSEEAAAVFEFLSYQKFSNYDWKTLRGLKFIPLNRKGAMVYEAPYKVYFVGLESSQFQNYFDFVDFGQVGNSFLRNCGVKDEPTPTELAQLLVRSPLQFFEDSGLDSYLSLLRQIAAHYHVLRSNTALKKEMMQSSFLVGLINDVSEEEEINDETREGKTSEKVRNPQLSYKLAKAGDIFLIDDTILQQIFTPLGCPMEALLEV
;
A
#
# COMPACT_ATOMS: atom_id res chain seq x y z
N MET A 1 32.28 -4.25 -57.90
CA MET A 1 33.49 -3.87 -57.15
C MET A 1 34.80 -3.98 -57.94
N LYS A 2 35.18 -5.14 -58.50
CA LYS A 2 36.48 -5.34 -59.20
C LYS A 2 36.81 -4.26 -60.27
N LYS A 3 35.86 -3.95 -61.16
CA LYS A 3 36.00 -2.88 -62.18
C LYS A 3 36.34 -1.50 -61.59
N LEU A 4 35.79 -1.15 -60.42
CA LEU A 4 36.08 0.13 -59.76
C LEU A 4 37.45 0.12 -59.07
N LYS A 5 37.88 -1.02 -58.51
CA LYS A 5 39.23 -1.20 -57.97
C LYS A 5 40.29 -1.03 -59.06
N ASP A 6 40.08 -1.63 -60.24
CA ASP A 6 40.98 -1.49 -61.39
C ASP A 6 41.07 -0.02 -61.85
N ILE A 7 39.95 0.70 -61.88
CA ILE A 7 39.91 2.16 -62.20
C ILE A 7 40.63 2.97 -61.12
N HIS A 8 40.44 2.64 -59.84
CA HIS A 8 41.11 3.30 -58.72
C HIS A 8 42.63 3.16 -58.81
N GLU A 9 43.15 1.95 -59.05
CA GLU A 9 44.59 1.70 -59.24
C GLU A 9 45.14 2.43 -60.48
N SER A 10 44.39 2.44 -61.58
CA SER A 10 44.76 3.19 -62.79
C SER A 10 44.82 4.71 -62.55
N LEU A 11 43.91 5.27 -61.75
CA LEU A 11 43.94 6.69 -61.37
C LEU A 11 45.11 7.02 -60.44
N LYS A 12 45.46 6.13 -59.50
CA LYS A 12 46.62 6.34 -58.61
C LYS A 12 47.92 6.43 -59.40
N THR A 13 48.09 5.59 -60.42
CA THR A 13 49.33 5.51 -61.23
C THR A 13 49.47 6.64 -62.26
N ASN A 14 48.37 7.31 -62.65
CA ASN A 14 48.39 8.42 -63.60
C ASN A 14 48.82 9.75 -62.94
N GLN A 15 49.76 10.50 -63.54
CA GLN A 15 50.27 11.78 -63.00
C GLN A 15 49.49 13.03 -63.47
N GLN A 16 48.46 12.88 -64.29
CA GLN A 16 47.66 14.01 -64.79
C GLN A 16 46.48 14.33 -63.85
N ASN A 17 46.16 15.63 -63.67
CA ASN A 17 45.01 16.17 -62.93
C ASN A 17 45.02 15.95 -61.40
N GLU A 18 46.16 16.21 -60.76
CA GLU A 18 46.27 16.27 -59.30
C GLU A 18 45.88 17.63 -58.76
N GLU A 19 45.03 17.66 -57.74
CA GLU A 19 44.54 18.89 -57.11
C GLU A 19 44.64 18.79 -55.58
N GLN A 20 45.06 19.89 -54.95
CA GLN A 20 45.24 19.95 -53.49
C GLN A 20 43.91 20.23 -52.78
N VAL A 21 43.65 19.55 -51.65
CA VAL A 21 42.51 19.86 -50.76
C VAL A 21 42.82 21.15 -49.98
N THR A 22 41.83 22.00 -49.72
CA THR A 22 42.01 23.20 -48.89
C THR A 22 41.93 22.84 -47.40
N VAL A 23 42.93 23.25 -46.62
CA VAL A 23 43.12 22.85 -45.21
C VAL A 23 43.33 21.33 -45.10
N ASN A 24 44.52 20.86 -45.48
CA ASN A 24 44.77 19.46 -45.85
C ASN A 24 45.85 18.73 -45.04
N GLN A 25 46.22 19.26 -43.87
CA GLN A 25 47.24 18.64 -43.02
C GLN A 25 46.65 17.44 -42.25
N ARG A 26 47.35 16.30 -42.30
CA ARG A 26 46.99 15.04 -41.63
C ARG A 26 46.62 15.23 -40.16
N HIS A 27 47.46 15.94 -39.41
CA HIS A 27 47.21 16.24 -38.00
C HIS A 27 45.93 17.03 -37.72
N LEU A 28 45.49 17.88 -38.64
CA LEU A 28 44.25 18.65 -38.46
C LEU A 28 43.03 17.76 -38.73
N ILE A 29 43.11 16.90 -39.74
CA ILE A 29 42.08 15.88 -40.00
C ILE A 29 42.01 14.93 -38.80
N ASP A 30 43.14 14.44 -38.30
CA ASP A 30 43.19 13.58 -37.10
C ASP A 30 42.60 14.27 -35.86
N LYS A 31 42.86 15.58 -35.67
CA LYS A 31 42.23 16.37 -34.59
C LYS A 31 40.72 16.52 -34.75
N ILE A 32 40.21 16.64 -35.98
CA ILE A 32 38.77 16.66 -36.27
C ILE A 32 38.18 15.27 -35.99
N LEU A 33 38.84 14.22 -36.47
CA LEU A 33 38.45 12.81 -36.28
C LEU A 33 38.43 12.40 -34.81
N ALA A 34 39.38 12.88 -33.99
CA ALA A 34 39.40 12.63 -32.55
C ALA A 34 38.14 13.11 -31.81
N ARG A 35 37.35 14.00 -32.43
CA ARG A 35 36.05 14.47 -31.90
C ARG A 35 34.85 13.64 -32.38
N TYR A 36 35.06 12.67 -33.28
CA TYR A 36 34.05 11.75 -33.78
C TYR A 36 34.28 10.35 -33.21
N SER A 37 33.94 10.15 -31.94
CA SER A 37 34.19 8.90 -31.20
C SER A 37 33.01 7.92 -31.20
N THR A 38 31.85 8.29 -31.76
CA THR A 38 30.64 7.46 -31.73
C THR A 38 30.67 6.28 -32.70
N GLU A 39 30.13 5.14 -32.28
CA GLU A 39 29.96 3.93 -33.09
C GLU A 39 29.10 4.23 -34.34
N PHE A 40 29.46 3.64 -35.49
CA PHE A 40 28.78 3.78 -36.79
C PHE A 40 28.66 5.20 -37.39
N THR A 41 29.41 6.18 -36.88
CA THR A 41 29.40 7.59 -37.35
C THR A 41 29.52 7.74 -38.87
N ILE A 42 30.34 6.93 -39.54
CA ILE A 42 30.49 6.98 -41.00
C ILE A 42 29.19 6.66 -41.72
N PHE A 43 28.51 5.59 -41.32
CA PHE A 43 27.25 5.19 -41.93
C PHE A 43 26.17 6.24 -41.68
N ARG A 44 26.21 6.91 -40.52
CA ARG A 44 25.34 8.04 -40.18
C ARG A 44 25.48 9.15 -41.21
N GLU A 45 26.69 9.65 -41.43
CA GLU A 45 26.93 10.75 -42.37
C GLU A 45 26.60 10.34 -43.82
N LEU A 46 26.90 9.10 -44.23
CA LEU A 46 26.59 8.60 -45.57
C LEU A 46 25.07 8.44 -45.81
N LEU A 47 24.32 7.92 -44.84
CA LEU A 47 22.85 7.83 -44.92
C LEU A 47 22.21 9.21 -45.00
N GLN A 48 22.72 10.19 -44.24
CA GLN A 48 22.25 11.57 -44.32
C GLN A 48 22.49 12.16 -45.71
N ASN A 49 23.71 12.02 -46.22
CA ASN A 49 24.10 12.54 -47.53
C ASN A 49 23.24 11.92 -48.63
N SER A 50 22.94 10.62 -48.52
CA SER A 50 22.05 9.92 -49.45
C SER A 50 20.62 10.45 -49.39
N ASN A 51 20.06 10.61 -48.19
CA ASN A 51 18.74 11.22 -48.03
C ASN A 51 18.68 12.67 -48.57
N ASP A 52 19.73 13.46 -48.32
CA ASP A 52 19.86 14.84 -48.80
C ASP A 52 19.99 14.93 -50.32
N ALA A 53 20.59 13.91 -50.96
CA ALA A 53 20.65 13.72 -52.40
C ALA A 53 19.35 13.17 -53.00
N GLY A 54 18.34 12.87 -52.17
CA GLY A 54 17.06 12.33 -52.62
C GLY A 54 17.08 10.84 -52.94
N ALA A 55 18.05 10.08 -52.44
CA ALA A 55 18.11 8.64 -52.62
C ALA A 55 16.90 7.97 -51.97
N THR A 56 16.36 6.95 -52.65
CA THR A 56 15.31 6.07 -52.12
C THR A 56 15.87 4.73 -51.63
N GLN A 57 17.05 4.34 -52.11
CA GLN A 57 17.69 3.06 -51.82
C GLN A 57 19.18 3.24 -51.51
N VAL A 58 19.63 2.51 -50.49
CA VAL A 58 21.04 2.40 -50.11
C VAL A 58 21.45 0.92 -50.01
N THR A 59 22.64 0.60 -50.50
CA THR A 59 23.26 -0.72 -50.37
C THR A 59 24.64 -0.58 -49.72
N ILE A 60 24.89 -1.34 -48.67
CA ILE A 60 26.16 -1.40 -47.93
C ILE A 60 26.74 -2.80 -48.11
N ASN A 61 27.81 -2.90 -48.91
CA ASN A 61 28.51 -4.16 -49.15
C ASN A 61 29.79 -4.19 -48.32
N LEU A 62 29.93 -5.22 -47.49
CA LEU A 62 31.03 -5.44 -46.58
C LEU A 62 31.80 -6.68 -47.05
N GLN A 63 33.02 -6.49 -47.54
CA GLN A 63 33.91 -7.59 -47.93
C GLN A 63 34.83 -7.96 -46.79
N THR A 64 35.02 -9.26 -46.57
CA THR A 64 35.86 -9.77 -45.49
C THR A 64 37.05 -10.56 -45.98
N SER A 65 38.19 -10.47 -45.29
CA SER A 65 39.27 -11.46 -45.39
C SER A 65 39.02 -12.63 -44.44
N ASN A 66 39.21 -13.86 -44.92
CA ASN A 66 39.07 -15.11 -44.14
C ASN A 66 37.73 -15.23 -43.37
N SER A 67 36.66 -14.59 -43.86
CA SER A 67 35.30 -14.60 -43.28
C SER A 67 35.15 -14.06 -41.86
N ASN A 68 36.16 -13.35 -41.33
CA ASN A 68 36.20 -12.88 -39.94
C ASN A 68 36.50 -11.39 -39.77
N PHE A 69 37.15 -10.74 -40.74
CA PHE A 69 37.50 -9.31 -40.65
C PHE A 69 37.07 -8.57 -41.90
N ILE A 70 36.40 -7.44 -41.75
CA ILE A 70 36.01 -6.54 -42.85
C ILE A 70 37.26 -5.83 -43.35
N THR A 71 37.49 -5.83 -44.66
CA THR A 71 38.65 -5.19 -45.31
C THR A 71 38.25 -4.13 -46.33
N THR A 72 37.04 -4.20 -46.87
CA THR A 72 36.54 -3.19 -47.82
C THR A 72 35.06 -2.93 -47.56
N ILE A 73 34.67 -1.66 -47.58
CA ILE A 73 33.28 -1.21 -47.52
C ILE A 73 32.94 -0.54 -48.85
N GLU A 74 31.90 -1.02 -49.53
CA GLU A 74 31.34 -0.37 -50.72
C GLU A 74 29.92 0.10 -50.37
N TYR A 75 29.76 1.42 -50.26
CA TYR A 75 28.48 2.08 -49.98
C TYR A 75 27.91 2.64 -51.28
N LYS A 76 26.65 2.33 -51.58
CA LYS A 76 25.96 2.77 -52.81
C LYS A 76 24.64 3.42 -52.50
N ASN A 77 24.29 4.46 -53.24
CA ASN A 77 22.96 5.06 -53.20
C ASN A 77 22.48 5.48 -54.59
N ASN A 78 21.17 5.52 -54.78
CA ASN A 78 20.51 5.91 -56.03
C ASN A 78 20.03 7.38 -56.03
N GLY A 79 20.64 8.24 -55.21
CA GLY A 79 20.32 9.66 -55.17
C GLY A 79 20.75 10.38 -56.45
N ARG A 80 20.48 11.68 -56.52
CA ARG A 80 20.95 12.50 -57.65
C ARG A 80 22.48 12.35 -57.81
N PRO A 81 23.00 12.22 -59.04
CA PRO A 81 24.43 12.26 -59.28
C PRO A 81 25.07 13.55 -58.76
N PHE A 82 26.36 13.49 -58.44
CA PHE A 82 27.12 14.64 -57.97
C PHE A 82 27.19 15.71 -59.06
N LEU A 83 26.86 16.94 -58.67
CA LEU A 83 27.04 18.12 -59.50
C LEU A 83 28.47 18.64 -59.37
N LYS A 84 28.85 19.57 -60.25
CA LYS A 84 30.19 20.17 -60.24
C LYS A 84 30.52 20.80 -58.89
N GLU A 85 29.53 21.39 -58.24
CA GLU A 85 29.63 22.01 -56.92
C GLU A 85 29.81 20.97 -55.80
N ASP A 86 29.15 19.80 -55.89
CA ASP A 86 29.33 18.71 -54.92
C ASP A 86 30.78 18.23 -54.94
N TRP A 87 31.30 17.96 -56.12
CA TRP A 87 32.69 17.56 -56.29
C TRP A 87 33.68 18.66 -55.88
N ALA A 88 33.33 19.93 -56.05
CA ALA A 88 34.18 21.03 -55.59
C ALA A 88 34.24 21.08 -54.06
N ARG A 89 33.11 20.83 -53.37
CA ARG A 89 33.02 20.82 -51.90
C ARG A 89 33.77 19.67 -51.25
N LEU A 90 33.85 18.50 -51.89
CA LEU A 90 34.67 17.38 -51.39
C LEU A 90 36.17 17.74 -51.20
N ARG A 91 36.64 18.81 -51.84
CA ARG A 91 38.03 19.31 -51.73
C ARG A 91 38.19 20.41 -50.69
N LYS A 92 37.15 20.75 -49.93
CA LYS A 92 37.17 21.85 -48.97
C LYS A 92 36.67 21.41 -47.61
N ILE A 93 37.56 21.46 -46.61
CA ILE A 93 37.17 21.18 -45.23
C ILE A 93 36.39 22.37 -44.67
N ALA A 94 35.32 22.08 -43.92
CA ALA A 94 34.46 23.06 -43.25
C ALA A 94 33.63 23.97 -44.18
N GLU A 95 33.48 23.61 -45.46
CA GLU A 95 32.57 24.27 -46.41
C GLU A 95 31.32 23.40 -46.62
N GLY A 96 30.32 23.58 -45.74
CA GLY A 96 29.07 22.82 -45.77
C GLY A 96 28.15 23.19 -46.93
N ASN A 97 27.00 22.49 -47.03
CA ASN A 97 26.00 22.83 -48.03
C ASN A 97 25.33 24.18 -47.67
N PRO A 98 25.41 25.24 -48.50
CA PRO A 98 24.85 26.56 -48.17
C PRO A 98 23.32 26.57 -48.14
N ASP A 99 22.67 25.49 -48.61
CA ASP A 99 21.22 25.32 -48.50
C ASP A 99 20.79 25.34 -47.01
N GLU A 100 19.96 26.33 -46.69
CA GLU A 100 19.41 26.62 -45.36
C GLU A 100 18.49 25.50 -44.88
N GLN A 101 17.92 24.71 -45.78
CA GLN A 101 17.03 23.58 -45.44
C GLN A 101 17.80 22.30 -45.07
N LYS A 102 19.12 22.23 -45.35
CA LYS A 102 19.92 21.02 -45.13
C LYS A 102 20.49 20.98 -43.72
N ILE A 103 20.36 19.82 -43.09
CA ILE A 103 20.74 19.56 -41.68
C ILE A 103 22.25 19.70 -41.45
N GLY A 104 23.09 19.42 -42.46
CA GLY A 104 24.54 19.57 -42.31
C GLY A 104 25.00 21.03 -42.25
N PHE A 105 25.43 21.50 -41.06
CA PHE A 105 25.90 22.89 -40.85
C PHE A 105 27.41 23.07 -41.11
N PHE A 106 28.24 22.20 -40.55
CA PHE A 106 29.69 22.47 -40.42
C PHE A 106 30.58 21.90 -41.53
N GLY A 107 30.05 21.16 -42.52
CA GLY A 107 30.83 20.73 -43.70
C GLY A 107 32.00 19.77 -43.44
N VAL A 108 32.05 19.11 -42.28
CA VAL A 108 33.14 18.21 -41.88
C VAL A 108 32.78 16.72 -41.89
N GLY A 109 31.48 16.39 -42.00
CA GLY A 109 30.99 15.01 -41.86
C GLY A 109 31.56 14.03 -42.89
N PHE A 110 31.80 14.45 -44.14
CA PHE A 110 32.44 13.60 -45.15
C PHE A 110 33.85 13.14 -44.73
N TYR A 111 34.58 13.97 -44.00
CA TYR A 111 35.94 13.64 -43.59
C TYR A 111 36.00 12.59 -42.47
N SER A 112 34.86 12.20 -41.88
CA SER A 112 34.80 11.06 -40.97
C SER A 112 35.24 9.75 -41.64
N LEU A 113 35.16 9.65 -42.97
CA LEU A 113 35.64 8.48 -43.73
C LEU A 113 37.13 8.18 -43.49
N PHE A 114 37.92 9.22 -43.21
CA PHE A 114 39.36 9.09 -42.96
C PHE A 114 39.69 8.43 -41.61
N SER A 115 38.69 8.20 -40.73
CA SER A 115 38.90 7.44 -39.49
C SER A 115 39.11 5.94 -39.73
N ILE A 116 38.64 5.41 -40.87
CA ILE A 116 38.77 3.98 -41.21
C ILE A 116 39.47 3.73 -42.55
N CYS A 117 39.62 4.74 -43.40
CA CYS A 117 40.15 4.61 -44.77
C CYS A 117 41.18 5.71 -45.08
N GLU A 118 42.35 5.35 -45.59
CA GLU A 118 43.37 6.34 -45.99
C GLU A 118 43.03 7.06 -47.29
N GLU A 119 42.46 6.32 -48.24
CA GLU A 119 42.34 6.71 -49.65
C GLU A 119 40.94 6.41 -50.18
N PRO A 120 39.90 7.14 -49.72
CA PRO A 120 38.53 6.91 -50.17
C PRO A 120 38.41 7.19 -51.67
N PHE A 121 37.67 6.32 -52.36
CA PHE A 121 37.36 6.45 -53.77
C PHE A 121 35.85 6.64 -53.98
N ILE A 122 35.48 7.62 -54.81
CA ILE A 122 34.08 7.98 -55.05
C ILE A 122 33.81 7.94 -56.55
N SER A 123 32.72 7.30 -56.97
CA SER A 123 32.17 7.37 -58.33
C SER A 123 30.75 7.92 -58.30
N SER A 124 30.41 8.80 -59.25
CA SER A 124 29.04 9.30 -59.40
C SER A 124 28.82 9.86 -60.81
N GLY A 125 27.79 9.37 -61.50
CA GLY A 125 27.52 9.80 -62.87
C GLY A 125 28.64 9.36 -63.82
N VAL A 126 29.29 10.32 -64.47
CA VAL A 126 30.41 10.05 -65.41
C VAL A 126 31.78 10.34 -64.81
N GLU A 127 31.83 10.83 -63.57
CA GLU A 127 33.05 11.26 -62.91
C GLU A 127 33.39 10.34 -61.72
N CYS A 128 34.68 10.28 -61.40
CA CYS A 128 35.19 9.65 -60.19
C CYS A 128 36.32 10.49 -59.58
N MET A 129 36.54 10.29 -58.28
CA MET A 129 37.54 11.01 -57.50
C MET A 129 38.24 10.04 -56.53
N ALA A 130 39.57 10.01 -56.59
CA ALA A 130 40.40 9.28 -55.63
C ALA A 130 41.11 10.27 -54.70
N PHE A 131 41.04 10.04 -53.40
CA PHE A 131 41.84 10.75 -52.39
C PHE A 131 43.15 10.01 -52.13
N PHE A 132 44.24 10.74 -51.91
CA PHE A 132 45.55 10.16 -51.61
C PHE A 132 46.45 11.15 -50.86
N TRP A 133 47.43 10.64 -50.13
CA TRP A 133 48.35 11.42 -49.31
C TRP A 133 49.70 11.62 -50.01
N LYS A 134 50.24 12.85 -49.97
CA LYS A 134 51.63 13.17 -50.30
C LYS A 134 52.32 13.76 -49.08
N GLY A 135 53.07 12.93 -48.35
CA GLY A 135 53.49 13.28 -46.99
C GLY A 135 52.26 13.52 -46.11
N ASP A 136 52.24 14.63 -45.36
CA ASP A 136 51.11 15.00 -44.50
C ASP A 136 50.01 15.80 -45.21
N GLN A 137 50.06 15.92 -46.54
CA GLN A 137 49.09 16.70 -47.32
C GLN A 137 48.14 15.81 -48.11
N LEU A 138 46.84 16.07 -47.98
CA LEU A 138 45.78 15.39 -48.73
C LEU A 138 45.57 16.00 -50.12
N PHE A 139 45.50 15.15 -51.14
CA PHE A 139 45.25 15.48 -52.54
C PHE A 139 44.10 14.65 -53.11
N THR A 140 43.57 15.10 -54.24
CA THR A 140 42.55 14.39 -55.03
C THR A 140 42.97 14.26 -56.49
N LYS A 141 42.62 13.13 -57.12
CA LYS A 141 42.67 12.93 -58.58
C LYS A 141 41.27 12.72 -59.11
N ARG A 142 40.90 13.44 -60.18
CA ARG A 142 39.65 13.19 -60.91
C ARG A 142 39.87 12.35 -62.16
N GLY A 143 38.89 11.52 -62.47
CA GLY A 143 38.83 10.75 -63.71
C GLY A 143 37.42 10.66 -64.26
N SER A 144 37.32 10.27 -65.53
CA SER A 144 36.05 9.91 -66.16
C SER A 144 35.85 8.39 -66.09
N LEU A 145 34.61 7.97 -65.83
CA LEU A 145 34.25 6.56 -65.86
C LEU A 145 34.02 6.10 -67.32
N PRO A 146 34.36 4.85 -67.67
CA PRO A 146 34.11 4.31 -69.02
C PRO A 146 32.61 4.21 -69.36
N GLU A 147 31.78 3.99 -68.34
CA GLU A 147 30.32 3.92 -68.42
C GLU A 147 29.75 4.84 -67.34
N ARG A 148 28.60 5.45 -67.62
CA ARG A 148 27.88 6.25 -66.64
C ARG A 148 27.37 5.36 -65.51
N ASP A 149 27.80 5.65 -64.29
CA ASP A 149 27.27 5.06 -63.06
C ASP A 149 26.03 5.87 -62.64
N GLU A 150 24.85 5.25 -62.73
CA GLU A 150 23.60 5.89 -62.25
C GLU A 150 23.54 5.91 -60.71
N LEU A 151 24.43 5.19 -60.02
CA LEU A 151 24.58 5.22 -58.57
C LEU A 151 25.74 6.13 -58.17
N THR A 152 25.69 6.59 -56.92
CA THR A 152 26.85 7.16 -56.26
C THR A 152 27.47 6.09 -55.37
N THR A 153 28.72 5.72 -55.64
CA THR A 153 29.46 4.68 -54.91
C THR A 153 30.62 5.29 -54.14
N PHE A 154 30.74 4.93 -52.86
CA PHE A 154 31.93 5.16 -52.04
C PHE A 154 32.60 3.81 -51.81
N LEU A 155 33.84 3.68 -52.26
CA LEU A 155 34.67 2.51 -52.06
C LEU A 155 35.76 2.87 -51.04
N LEU A 156 35.71 2.18 -49.91
CA LEU A 156 36.57 2.43 -48.75
C LEU A 156 37.40 1.18 -48.50
N GLU A 157 38.69 1.26 -48.82
CA GLU A 157 39.67 0.25 -48.43
C GLU A 157 40.17 0.59 -47.03
N LEU A 158 39.95 -0.33 -46.09
CA LEU A 158 40.18 -0.04 -44.68
C LEU A 158 41.68 -0.01 -44.38
N ARG A 159 42.12 0.97 -43.58
CA ARG A 159 43.52 1.09 -43.13
C ARG A 159 43.96 -0.18 -42.40
N GLU A 160 43.09 -0.67 -41.52
CA GLU A 160 43.25 -1.90 -40.75
C GLU A 160 41.97 -2.74 -40.87
N PRO A 161 42.06 -4.08 -40.98
CA PRO A 161 40.88 -4.92 -40.96
C PRO A 161 40.06 -4.72 -39.69
N MET A 162 38.76 -4.47 -39.83
CA MET A 162 37.85 -4.30 -38.69
C MET A 162 37.17 -5.61 -38.33
N ASP A 163 36.82 -5.81 -37.07
CA ASP A 163 35.97 -6.93 -36.65
C ASP A 163 34.62 -6.89 -37.36
N LEU A 164 33.98 -8.05 -37.49
CA LEU A 164 32.61 -8.15 -37.98
C LEU A 164 31.68 -7.33 -37.07
N MET A 165 30.90 -6.44 -37.67
CA MET A 165 29.88 -5.68 -36.94
C MET A 165 28.82 -6.61 -36.38
N ASP A 166 28.39 -6.35 -35.14
CA ASP A 166 27.22 -7.01 -34.58
C ASP A 166 25.97 -6.62 -35.38
N ILE A 167 25.34 -7.62 -36.02
CA ILE A 167 24.22 -7.43 -36.94
C ILE A 167 23.02 -6.81 -36.23
N GLN A 168 22.80 -7.15 -34.96
CA GLN A 168 21.67 -6.62 -34.19
C GLN A 168 21.88 -5.15 -33.85
N SER A 169 23.04 -4.79 -33.29
CA SER A 169 23.41 -3.41 -32.95
C SER A 169 23.45 -2.50 -34.18
N PHE A 170 24.04 -3.00 -35.28
CA PHE A 170 24.05 -2.26 -36.54
C PHE A 170 22.65 -2.14 -37.16
N GLY A 171 21.84 -3.21 -37.06
CA GLY A 171 20.43 -3.18 -37.46
C GLY A 171 19.62 -2.15 -36.69
N LYS A 172 19.81 -2.07 -35.37
CA LYS A 172 19.19 -1.07 -34.48
C LYS A 172 19.56 0.35 -34.87
N PHE A 173 20.83 0.58 -35.19
CA PHE A 173 21.32 1.85 -35.72
C PHE A 173 20.65 2.24 -37.04
N ILE A 174 20.53 1.32 -38.00
CA ILE A 174 19.85 1.58 -39.28
C ILE A 174 18.36 1.84 -39.08
N ALA A 175 17.67 1.03 -38.27
CA ALA A 175 16.25 1.20 -37.97
C ALA A 175 15.98 2.61 -37.41
N THR A 176 16.79 3.03 -36.44
CA THR A 176 16.68 4.34 -35.81
C THR A 176 17.02 5.48 -36.78
N SER A 177 18.02 5.28 -37.63
CA SER A 177 18.40 6.23 -38.68
C SER A 177 17.30 6.44 -39.72
N LEU A 178 16.49 5.41 -40.00
CA LEU A 178 15.37 5.48 -40.95
C LEU A 178 14.11 6.13 -40.38
N ALA A 179 14.05 6.43 -39.08
CA ALA A 179 12.88 7.01 -38.43
C ALA A 179 12.32 8.23 -39.17
N PHE A 180 13.17 9.26 -39.34
CA PHE A 180 12.79 10.56 -39.89
C PHE A 180 13.35 10.86 -41.28
N THR A 181 13.92 9.87 -41.97
CA THR A 181 14.34 10.05 -43.37
C THR A 181 13.14 10.34 -44.26
N LYS A 182 13.30 11.34 -45.14
CA LYS A 182 12.24 11.80 -46.04
C LYS A 182 12.14 10.95 -47.29
N CYS A 183 13.30 10.59 -47.87
CA CYS A 183 13.39 9.95 -49.18
C CYS A 183 13.78 8.48 -49.10
N LEU A 184 14.57 8.08 -48.10
CA LEU A 184 15.07 6.72 -47.98
C LEU A 184 13.94 5.73 -47.62
N HIS A 185 13.71 4.78 -48.52
CA HIS A 185 12.71 3.73 -48.41
C HIS A 185 13.32 2.34 -48.24
N GLU A 186 14.54 2.10 -48.72
CA GLU A 186 15.17 0.79 -48.65
C GLU A 186 16.65 0.89 -48.26
N VAL A 187 17.08 0.08 -47.29
CA VAL A 187 18.49 -0.08 -46.93
C VAL A 187 18.82 -1.56 -46.87
N THR A 188 19.88 -1.95 -47.57
CA THR A 188 20.36 -3.34 -47.62
C THR A 188 21.81 -3.41 -47.18
N VAL A 189 22.13 -4.42 -46.38
CA VAL A 189 23.50 -4.68 -45.90
C VAL A 189 23.87 -6.10 -46.29
N ASN A 190 25.01 -6.25 -46.96
CA ASN A 190 25.48 -7.53 -47.48
C ASN A 190 26.88 -7.86 -46.93
N PHE A 191 27.09 -9.08 -46.45
CA PHE A 191 28.42 -9.65 -46.17
C PHE A 191 28.81 -10.59 -47.30
N ASN A 192 29.91 -10.31 -48.02
CA ASN A 192 30.38 -11.12 -49.14
C ASN A 192 29.24 -11.54 -50.12
N GLU A 193 28.41 -10.58 -50.52
CA GLU A 193 27.23 -10.76 -51.41
C GLU A 193 26.00 -11.43 -50.79
N ILE A 194 26.07 -11.88 -49.53
CA ILE A 194 24.92 -12.43 -48.79
C ILE A 194 24.21 -11.29 -48.04
N CYS A 195 22.92 -11.10 -48.31
CA CYS A 195 22.10 -10.11 -47.61
C CYS A 195 21.86 -10.51 -46.15
N VAL A 196 22.37 -9.70 -45.22
CA VAL A 196 22.25 -9.94 -43.78
C VAL A 196 21.20 -9.05 -43.11
N LEU A 197 20.99 -7.85 -43.65
CA LEU A 197 19.93 -6.93 -43.20
C LEU A 197 19.24 -6.31 -44.41
N SER A 198 17.90 -6.30 -44.39
CA SER A 198 17.09 -5.56 -45.35
C SER A 198 16.00 -4.81 -44.61
N PHE A 199 15.93 -3.49 -44.83
CA PHE A 199 14.93 -2.59 -44.29
C PHE A 199 14.07 -2.06 -45.43
N LYS A 200 12.73 -2.09 -45.28
CA LYS A 200 11.77 -1.51 -46.23
C LYS A 200 10.78 -0.62 -45.48
N LYS A 201 10.83 0.67 -45.76
CA LYS A 201 9.98 1.72 -45.19
C LYS A 201 8.89 2.12 -46.16
N LYS A 202 7.64 1.84 -45.79
CA LYS A 202 6.43 2.29 -46.50
C LYS A 202 5.82 3.46 -45.74
N VAL A 203 5.36 4.47 -46.48
CA VAL A 203 4.76 5.69 -45.91
C VAL A 203 3.42 5.93 -46.58
N SER A 204 2.38 6.21 -45.80
CA SER A 204 1.06 6.55 -46.33
C SER A 204 1.02 7.96 -46.93
N ASN A 205 -0.02 8.25 -47.71
CA ASN A 205 -0.32 9.63 -48.10
C ASN A 205 -0.53 10.51 -46.85
N PRO A 206 -0.10 11.79 -46.87
CA PRO A 206 -0.36 12.74 -45.79
C PRO A 206 -1.86 12.97 -45.59
N LYS A 207 -2.30 12.98 -44.33
CA LYS A 207 -3.62 13.44 -43.91
C LYS A 207 -3.47 14.72 -43.10
N LEU A 208 -4.20 15.78 -43.43
CA LEU A 208 -4.22 16.99 -42.60
C LEU A 208 -4.93 16.71 -41.27
N VAL A 209 -4.36 17.20 -40.17
CA VAL A 209 -4.97 17.12 -38.84
C VAL A 209 -5.95 18.28 -38.69
N GLU A 210 -7.23 17.97 -38.45
CA GLU A 210 -8.28 18.96 -38.24
C GLU A 210 -8.39 19.30 -36.75
N PHE A 211 -8.22 20.57 -36.41
CA PHE A 211 -8.38 21.06 -35.05
C PHE A 211 -8.85 22.52 -35.05
N LYS A 212 -9.49 22.94 -33.97
CA LYS A 212 -10.04 24.29 -33.83
C LYS A 212 -8.92 25.30 -33.60
N LYS A 213 -8.38 25.86 -34.69
CA LYS A 213 -7.26 26.84 -34.67
C LYS A 213 -7.44 27.99 -33.66
N SER A 214 -8.68 28.49 -33.46
CA SER A 214 -8.98 29.56 -32.50
C SER A 214 -8.78 29.18 -31.03
N SER A 215 -8.72 27.89 -30.73
CA SER A 215 -8.50 27.38 -29.38
C SER A 215 -7.01 27.35 -28.97
N PHE A 216 -6.09 27.52 -29.93
CA PHE A 216 -4.65 27.34 -29.76
C PHE A 216 -3.87 28.64 -30.01
N ASN A 217 -2.77 28.83 -29.29
CA ASN A 217 -1.73 29.78 -29.66
C ASN A 217 -0.81 29.14 -30.70
N LEU A 218 -0.99 29.55 -31.97
CA LEU A 218 -0.28 28.99 -33.13
C LEU A 218 1.11 29.61 -33.35
N SER A 219 1.58 30.47 -32.44
CA SER A 219 2.88 31.12 -32.54
C SER A 219 3.78 30.75 -31.37
N SER A 220 5.08 30.66 -31.63
CA SER A 220 6.09 30.56 -30.58
C SER A 220 6.10 31.83 -29.71
N PRO A 221 6.64 31.79 -28.48
CA PRO A 221 6.54 32.88 -27.49
C PRO A 221 7.04 34.23 -27.98
N ASN A 222 8.18 34.25 -28.67
CA ASN A 222 8.76 35.46 -29.27
C ASN A 222 8.31 35.66 -30.72
N LYS A 223 7.29 34.93 -31.17
CA LYS A 223 6.68 35.04 -32.50
C LYS A 223 7.69 34.82 -33.63
N ILE A 224 8.63 33.91 -33.41
CA ILE A 224 9.63 33.48 -34.39
C ILE A 224 9.00 32.45 -35.34
N PHE A 225 8.22 31.51 -34.81
CA PHE A 225 7.59 30.45 -35.57
C PHE A 225 6.07 30.60 -35.56
N TYR A 226 5.44 30.45 -36.72
CA TYR A 226 3.98 30.46 -36.87
C TYR A 226 3.53 29.18 -37.57
N LEU A 227 2.69 28.40 -36.89
CA LEU A 227 2.17 27.14 -37.42
C LEU A 227 1.27 27.42 -38.64
N ASN A 228 1.57 26.77 -39.75
CA ASN A 228 0.77 26.82 -40.98
C ASN A 228 -0.22 25.65 -41.04
N GLU A 229 0.33 24.43 -41.02
CA GLU A 229 -0.41 23.18 -41.18
C GLU A 229 0.27 22.03 -40.42
N VAL A 230 -0.51 20.99 -40.15
CA VAL A 230 -0.05 19.75 -39.51
C VAL A 230 -0.51 18.57 -40.38
N GLU A 231 0.44 17.77 -40.84
CA GLU A 231 0.20 16.54 -41.60
C GLU A 231 0.49 15.31 -40.74
N LEU A 232 -0.29 14.25 -40.90
CA LEU A 232 -0.08 12.95 -40.29
C LEU A 232 0.14 11.88 -41.37
N LYS A 233 1.16 11.04 -41.17
CA LYS A 233 1.51 9.90 -42.03
C LYS A 233 1.63 8.64 -41.18
N LYS A 234 1.19 7.50 -41.73
CA LYS A 234 1.44 6.17 -41.17
C LYS A 234 2.70 5.60 -41.82
N ILE A 235 3.55 4.99 -41.01
CA ILE A 235 4.80 4.36 -41.42
C ILE A 235 4.76 2.88 -41.06
N GLN A 236 5.15 2.04 -42.01
CA GLN A 236 5.43 0.63 -41.80
C GLN A 236 6.90 0.39 -42.13
N LEU A 237 7.66 -0.16 -41.18
CA LEU A 237 9.05 -0.55 -41.37
C LEU A 237 9.16 -2.08 -41.27
N ASP A 238 9.42 -2.72 -42.41
CA ASP A 238 9.66 -4.16 -42.52
C ASP A 238 11.16 -4.43 -42.47
N VAL A 239 11.57 -5.40 -41.66
CA VAL A 239 12.97 -5.79 -41.47
C VAL A 239 13.12 -7.29 -41.68
N SER A 240 14.17 -7.67 -42.41
CA SER A 240 14.62 -9.05 -42.58
C SER A 240 16.06 -9.16 -42.07
N ILE A 241 16.29 -10.03 -41.09
CA ILE A 241 17.60 -10.22 -40.43
C ILE A 241 18.06 -11.67 -40.64
N ASN A 242 19.26 -11.84 -41.19
CA ASN A 242 19.91 -13.14 -41.27
C ASN A 242 21.09 -13.23 -40.29
N LEU A 243 20.82 -13.75 -39.08
CA LEU A 243 21.84 -13.90 -38.01
C LEU A 243 22.80 -15.07 -38.28
N GLU A 244 22.31 -16.12 -38.94
CA GLU A 244 23.10 -17.30 -39.30
C GLU A 244 23.51 -17.24 -40.78
N TYR A 245 23.92 -16.08 -41.29
CA TYR A 245 24.28 -15.88 -42.70
C TYR A 245 25.41 -16.80 -43.22
N LYS A 246 26.16 -17.46 -42.31
CA LYS A 246 27.16 -18.50 -42.63
C LYS A 246 26.52 -19.88 -42.92
N ASN A 247 25.25 -20.08 -42.56
CA ASN A 247 24.44 -21.28 -42.79
C ASN A 247 23.45 -21.02 -43.94
N ILE A 248 23.60 -21.74 -45.04
CA ILE A 248 22.84 -21.53 -46.28
C ILE A 248 21.35 -21.87 -46.10
N ASP A 249 21.01 -22.75 -45.16
CA ASP A 249 19.63 -23.18 -44.87
C ASP A 249 18.90 -22.29 -43.85
N SER A 250 19.57 -21.26 -43.33
CA SER A 250 18.98 -20.37 -42.31
C SER A 250 17.86 -19.50 -42.90
N VAL A 251 16.72 -19.45 -42.20
CA VAL A 251 15.58 -18.62 -42.60
C VAL A 251 15.72 -17.24 -41.94
N PRO A 252 15.69 -16.13 -42.71
CA PRO A 252 15.76 -14.79 -42.16
C PRO A 252 14.58 -14.49 -41.22
N ILE A 253 14.87 -13.87 -40.08
CA ILE A 253 13.84 -13.39 -39.15
C ILE A 253 13.19 -12.15 -39.76
N GLN A 254 11.87 -12.22 -39.96
CA GLN A 254 11.07 -11.08 -40.44
C GLN A 254 10.38 -10.38 -39.27
N SER A 255 10.39 -9.06 -39.27
CA SER A 255 9.69 -8.24 -38.28
C SER A 255 9.15 -6.97 -38.89
N THR A 256 8.00 -6.53 -38.42
CA THR A 256 7.29 -5.35 -38.92
C THR A 256 6.96 -4.43 -37.76
N LEU A 257 7.20 -3.14 -37.97
CA LEU A 257 6.89 -2.08 -37.03
C LEU A 257 5.92 -1.08 -37.68
N PHE A 258 4.85 -0.72 -36.95
CA PHE A 258 3.90 0.31 -37.34
C PHE A 258 4.04 1.55 -36.45
N MET A 259 4.13 2.72 -37.07
CA MET A 259 4.26 4.01 -36.39
C MET A 259 3.46 5.09 -37.11
N ARG A 260 3.32 6.25 -36.46
CA ARG A 260 2.82 7.49 -37.03
C ARG A 260 3.90 8.55 -36.97
N THR A 261 3.92 9.41 -37.97
CA THR A 261 4.66 10.67 -37.93
C THR A 261 3.72 11.83 -38.18
N ALA A 262 3.83 12.85 -37.37
CA ALA A 262 3.19 14.13 -37.58
C ALA A 262 4.23 15.16 -37.95
N SER A 263 3.98 15.95 -38.98
CA SER A 263 4.85 17.04 -39.45
C SER A 263 4.09 18.35 -39.31
N ALA A 264 4.61 19.28 -38.53
CA ALA A 264 4.10 20.63 -38.41
C ALA A 264 5.01 21.59 -39.17
N ALA A 265 4.45 22.29 -40.16
CA ALA A 265 5.16 23.29 -40.95
C ALA A 265 5.00 24.68 -40.33
N PHE A 266 6.12 25.36 -40.11
CA PHE A 266 6.19 26.68 -39.50
C PHE A 266 6.76 27.70 -40.46
N LYS A 267 6.11 28.86 -40.56
CA LYS A 267 6.70 30.06 -41.16
C LYS A 267 7.65 30.70 -40.15
N VAL A 268 8.86 31.02 -40.60
CA VAL A 268 9.90 31.63 -39.78
C VAL A 268 9.90 33.15 -39.97
N ASN A 269 9.98 33.87 -38.86
CA ASN A 269 10.03 35.32 -38.82
C ASN A 269 11.11 35.78 -37.81
N THR A 270 12.31 36.07 -38.31
CA THR A 270 13.43 36.52 -37.48
C THR A 270 13.68 38.02 -37.63
N SER A 271 14.21 38.65 -36.57
CA SER A 271 14.67 40.03 -36.65
C SER A 271 15.98 40.12 -37.44
N ARG A 272 16.26 41.27 -38.06
CA ARG A 272 17.51 41.47 -38.82
C ARG A 272 18.77 41.18 -37.98
N ALA A 273 18.75 41.51 -36.69
CA ALA A 273 19.84 41.24 -35.77
C ALA A 273 20.03 39.72 -35.56
N MET A 274 18.93 38.98 -35.31
CA MET A 274 18.98 37.53 -35.14
C MET A 274 19.45 36.82 -36.41
N THR A 275 18.97 37.23 -37.58
CA THR A 275 19.41 36.69 -38.88
C THR A 275 20.92 36.85 -39.04
N HIS A 276 21.44 38.06 -38.80
CA HIS A 276 22.86 38.36 -38.91
C HIS A 276 23.69 37.54 -37.92
N ASP A 277 23.26 37.42 -36.67
CA ASP A 277 23.98 36.67 -35.64
C ASP A 277 23.99 35.16 -35.92
N MET A 278 22.87 34.59 -36.39
CA MET A 278 22.80 33.19 -36.80
C MET A 278 23.68 32.92 -38.03
N GLU A 279 23.69 33.82 -39.03
CA GLU A 279 24.55 33.69 -40.20
C GLU A 279 26.03 33.78 -39.83
N ARG A 280 26.37 34.66 -38.89
CA ARG A 280 27.74 34.78 -38.36
C ARG A 280 28.22 33.50 -37.69
N THR A 281 27.39 32.89 -36.83
CA THR A 281 27.73 31.70 -36.03
C THR A 281 27.65 30.40 -36.82
N THR A 282 26.59 30.20 -37.60
CA THR A 282 26.30 28.92 -38.29
C THR A 282 26.74 28.90 -39.76
N LYS A 283 27.16 30.04 -40.32
CA LYS A 283 27.41 30.26 -41.77
C LYS A 283 26.17 30.09 -42.65
N LYS A 284 24.98 29.95 -42.07
CA LYS A 284 23.71 29.86 -42.78
C LYS A 284 22.72 30.89 -42.24
N LYS A 285 21.89 31.41 -43.12
CA LYS A 285 20.74 32.19 -42.67
C LYS A 285 19.67 31.25 -42.09
N PRO A 286 18.82 31.74 -41.18
CA PRO A 286 17.67 30.99 -40.72
C PRO A 286 16.72 30.72 -41.89
N PRO A 287 16.21 29.48 -42.05
CA PRO A 287 15.35 29.14 -43.18
C PRO A 287 14.02 29.93 -43.12
N ALA A 288 13.42 30.22 -44.28
CA ALA A 288 12.12 30.92 -44.35
C ALA A 288 10.95 30.08 -43.79
N THR A 289 11.07 28.76 -43.86
CA THR A 289 10.14 27.78 -43.30
C THR A 289 10.91 26.66 -42.64
N THR A 290 10.34 26.08 -41.58
CA THR A 290 10.93 24.93 -40.87
C THR A 290 9.86 23.94 -40.48
N GLU A 291 10.23 22.69 -40.24
CA GLU A 291 9.31 21.62 -39.86
C GLU A 291 9.71 21.02 -38.50
N THR A 292 8.70 20.69 -37.70
CA THR A 292 8.88 19.86 -36.50
C THR A 292 8.10 18.57 -36.69
N HIS A 293 8.74 17.45 -36.42
CA HIS A 293 8.17 16.12 -36.57
C HIS A 293 8.06 15.42 -35.22
N ILE A 294 6.95 14.76 -34.95
CA ILE A 294 6.78 13.85 -33.82
C ILE A 294 6.50 12.45 -34.36
N MET A 295 7.14 11.44 -33.78
CA MET A 295 6.93 10.04 -34.10
C MET A 295 6.50 9.27 -32.85
N TRP A 296 5.43 8.49 -32.99
CA TRP A 296 4.84 7.68 -31.93
C TRP A 296 4.04 6.52 -32.53
N SER A 297 3.49 5.65 -31.70
CA SER A 297 2.54 4.60 -32.11
C SER A 297 1.24 4.72 -31.32
N SER A 298 0.10 4.49 -31.96
CA SER A 298 -1.16 4.27 -31.24
C SER A 298 -1.17 2.88 -30.60
N HIS A 299 -2.15 2.62 -29.71
CA HIS A 299 -2.24 1.33 -29.03
C HIS A 299 -2.36 0.16 -30.00
N ASP A 300 -3.22 0.26 -31.03
CA ASP A 300 -3.44 -0.83 -31.98
C ASP A 300 -2.21 -1.06 -32.87
N GLU A 301 -1.51 0.00 -33.26
CA GLU A 301 -0.26 -0.07 -34.04
C GLU A 301 0.86 -0.72 -33.21
N TYR A 302 0.97 -0.35 -31.93
CA TYR A 302 1.93 -0.95 -31.00
C TYR A 302 1.64 -2.45 -30.80
N GLU A 303 0.38 -2.83 -30.59
CA GLU A 303 0.00 -4.25 -30.42
C GLU A 303 0.14 -5.07 -31.71
N SER A 304 -0.02 -4.46 -32.88
CA SER A 304 0.14 -5.11 -34.19
C SER A 304 1.60 -5.23 -34.65
N SER A 305 2.53 -4.54 -34.00
CA SER A 305 3.95 -4.55 -34.36
C SER A 305 4.61 -5.82 -33.83
N THR A 306 5.11 -6.67 -34.73
CA THR A 306 5.74 -7.95 -34.36
C THR A 306 7.10 -7.77 -33.67
N GLY A 307 7.70 -6.58 -33.84
CA GLY A 307 8.93 -6.15 -33.18
C GLY A 307 8.76 -5.69 -31.72
N CYS A 308 7.57 -5.25 -31.32
CA CYS A 308 7.30 -4.85 -29.93
C CYS A 308 6.97 -6.12 -29.11
N LYS A 309 7.47 -6.22 -27.86
CA LYS A 309 7.42 -7.40 -26.95
C LYS A 309 8.64 -8.36 -27.01
N GLY A 310 9.86 -7.84 -27.10
CA GLY A 310 11.09 -8.61 -26.85
C GLY A 310 11.39 -9.73 -27.86
N LYS A 311 10.71 -9.74 -29.01
CA LYS A 311 10.92 -10.74 -30.07
C LYS A 311 12.03 -10.36 -31.05
N ASN A 312 12.35 -9.07 -31.20
CA ASN A 312 13.44 -8.60 -32.06
C ASN A 312 14.04 -7.27 -31.55
N PRO A 313 15.30 -7.26 -31.07
CA PRO A 313 15.91 -6.08 -30.44
C PRO A 313 16.21 -4.92 -31.42
N VAL A 314 16.06 -5.13 -32.74
CA VAL A 314 16.36 -4.11 -33.77
C VAL A 314 15.46 -2.87 -33.66
N PHE A 315 14.27 -2.98 -33.05
CA PHE A 315 13.36 -1.83 -32.90
C PHE A 315 13.36 -1.21 -31.51
N ASP A 316 14.15 -1.71 -30.56
CA ASP A 316 14.09 -1.28 -29.16
C ASP A 316 14.36 0.22 -28.99
N ASP A 317 15.22 0.83 -29.82
CA ASP A 317 15.51 2.28 -29.77
C ASP A 317 14.52 3.15 -30.54
N LEU A 318 13.67 2.53 -31.37
CA LEU A 318 12.76 3.22 -32.28
C LEU A 318 11.34 3.34 -31.72
N VAL A 319 10.99 2.46 -30.78
CA VAL A 319 9.71 2.48 -30.07
C VAL A 319 9.99 2.66 -28.59
N PRO A 320 9.81 3.87 -28.04
CA PRO A 320 9.99 4.08 -26.61
C PRO A 320 9.02 3.15 -25.88
N ASN A 321 9.54 2.29 -25.01
CA ASN A 321 8.68 1.50 -24.14
C ASN A 321 7.84 2.42 -23.25
N LYS A 322 6.73 1.92 -22.70
CA LYS A 322 5.81 2.71 -21.85
C LYS A 322 6.49 3.33 -20.61
N GLU A 323 7.65 2.83 -20.23
CA GLU A 323 8.45 3.30 -19.09
C GLU A 323 9.66 4.15 -19.51
N GLU A 324 10.11 4.01 -20.76
CA GLU A 324 11.27 4.69 -21.35
C GLU A 324 10.88 6.03 -21.97
N GLN A 325 11.86 6.92 -22.15
CA GLN A 325 11.66 8.20 -22.81
C GLN A 325 12.11 8.12 -24.26
N GLY A 326 11.40 8.82 -25.14
CA GLY A 326 11.88 9.02 -26.51
C GLY A 326 13.11 9.91 -26.55
N LYS A 327 13.72 9.96 -27.73
CA LYS A 327 14.93 10.74 -28.06
C LYS A 327 14.63 11.94 -28.95
N VAL A 328 15.42 13.00 -28.81
CA VAL A 328 15.45 14.15 -29.71
C VAL A 328 16.34 13.84 -30.91
N PHE A 329 15.86 14.16 -32.11
CA PHE A 329 16.57 13.94 -33.36
C PHE A 329 17.00 15.27 -33.99
N ILE A 330 18.24 15.30 -34.48
CA ILE A 330 18.81 16.36 -35.30
C ILE A 330 19.39 15.68 -36.55
N GLY A 331 18.50 15.28 -37.46
CA GLY A 331 18.78 14.26 -38.49
C GLY A 331 18.86 12.84 -37.91
N PHE A 332 19.63 12.66 -36.83
CA PHE A 332 19.83 11.38 -36.11
C PHE A 332 19.51 11.51 -34.62
N PRO A 333 19.32 10.38 -33.91
CA PRO A 333 19.08 10.41 -32.46
C PRO A 333 20.27 11.04 -31.73
N THR A 334 19.98 12.00 -30.86
CA THR A 334 20.93 12.60 -29.91
C THR A 334 20.89 11.85 -28.57
N HIS A 335 21.79 12.18 -27.64
CA HIS A 335 21.71 11.69 -26.25
C HIS A 335 20.55 12.30 -25.46
N GLN A 336 19.91 13.34 -25.99
CA GLN A 336 18.86 14.07 -25.31
C GLN A 336 17.53 13.31 -25.37
N THR A 337 16.91 13.10 -24.21
CA THR A 337 15.56 12.54 -24.09
C THR A 337 14.49 13.61 -24.22
N THR A 338 13.28 13.21 -24.62
CA THR A 338 12.12 14.10 -24.86
C THR A 338 11.23 14.28 -23.64
N GLY A 339 11.36 13.41 -22.63
CA GLY A 339 10.59 13.46 -21.38
C GLY A 339 9.36 12.57 -21.41
N CYS A 340 8.94 12.09 -22.58
CA CYS A 340 7.75 11.28 -22.74
C CYS A 340 7.99 10.20 -23.81
N ALA A 341 7.06 9.27 -24.01
CA ALA A 341 7.24 8.16 -24.95
C ALA A 341 6.94 8.56 -26.41
N ILE A 342 7.53 9.69 -26.85
CA ILE A 342 7.53 10.15 -28.25
C ILE A 342 8.94 10.56 -28.66
N HIS A 343 9.31 10.26 -29.89
CA HIS A 343 10.49 10.85 -30.52
C HIS A 343 10.09 12.14 -31.22
N PHE A 344 10.97 13.13 -31.27
CA PHE A 344 10.74 14.30 -32.12
C PHE A 344 12.01 14.75 -32.84
N MET A 345 11.83 15.28 -34.04
CA MET A 345 12.87 15.90 -34.86
C MET A 345 12.48 17.35 -35.15
N SER A 346 13.41 18.28 -35.01
CA SER A 346 13.20 19.67 -35.41
C SER A 346 14.52 20.25 -35.92
N HIS A 347 14.49 21.44 -36.52
CA HIS A 347 15.68 22.13 -37.01
C HIS A 347 16.48 22.80 -35.87
N LEU A 348 16.74 22.02 -34.82
CA LEU A 348 17.55 22.41 -33.67
C LEU A 348 19.00 22.54 -34.11
N ILE A 349 19.67 23.57 -33.61
CA ILE A 349 21.09 23.80 -33.87
C ILE A 349 21.89 23.06 -32.79
N PRO A 350 22.71 22.06 -33.16
CA PRO A 350 23.50 21.31 -32.20
C PRO A 350 24.83 21.99 -31.88
N THR A 351 25.53 21.48 -30.88
CA THR A 351 26.96 21.79 -30.65
C THR A 351 27.83 21.25 -31.79
N VAL A 352 29.12 21.58 -31.80
CA VAL A 352 30.07 21.18 -32.86
C VAL A 352 30.16 19.65 -32.99
N GLU A 353 30.08 18.94 -31.87
CA GLU A 353 30.10 17.47 -31.77
C GLU A 353 28.83 16.83 -32.34
N ARG A 354 27.76 17.61 -32.52
CA ARG A 354 26.43 17.18 -33.01
C ARG A 354 25.67 16.22 -32.11
N GLU A 355 26.11 16.06 -30.87
CA GLU A 355 25.54 15.12 -29.91
C GLU A 355 24.57 15.78 -28.92
N SER A 356 24.67 17.10 -28.77
CA SER A 356 23.88 17.91 -27.85
C SER A 356 23.31 19.15 -28.53
N ILE A 357 22.23 19.69 -27.97
CA ILE A 357 21.60 20.94 -28.41
C ILE A 357 22.42 22.13 -27.89
N ASP A 358 22.70 23.12 -28.74
CA ASP A 358 23.43 24.32 -28.30
C ASP A 358 22.49 25.26 -27.51
N PHE A 359 22.74 25.35 -26.21
CA PHE A 359 22.11 26.34 -25.33
C PHE A 359 23.12 27.38 -24.80
N VAL A 360 24.37 27.34 -25.28
CA VAL A 360 25.47 28.20 -24.82
C VAL A 360 25.45 29.52 -25.57
N ASP A 361 25.36 29.50 -26.91
CA ASP A 361 25.25 30.73 -27.70
C ASP A 361 23.88 31.38 -27.44
N LYS A 362 23.87 32.67 -27.12
CA LYS A 362 22.65 33.41 -26.76
C LYS A 362 21.56 33.36 -27.84
N THR A 363 21.94 33.48 -29.11
CA THR A 363 21.01 33.55 -30.24
C THR A 363 20.52 32.14 -30.60
N LEU A 364 21.42 31.15 -30.60
CA LEU A 364 21.05 29.74 -30.85
C LEU A 364 20.19 29.18 -29.73
N ASN A 365 20.48 29.53 -28.47
CA ASN A 365 19.68 29.17 -27.31
C ASN A 365 18.24 29.66 -27.47
N LEU A 366 18.03 30.93 -27.87
CA LEU A 366 16.69 31.46 -28.12
C LEU A 366 15.98 30.71 -29.26
N TRP A 367 16.67 30.48 -30.39
CA TRP A 367 16.12 29.71 -31.51
C TRP A 367 15.67 28.30 -31.10
N ASN A 368 16.54 27.58 -30.38
CA ASN A 368 16.30 26.22 -29.92
C ASN A 368 15.16 26.15 -28.91
N GLN A 369 15.09 27.07 -27.94
CA GLN A 369 13.97 27.13 -26.99
C GLN A 369 12.63 27.43 -27.69
N GLU A 370 12.63 28.30 -28.70
CA GLU A 370 11.44 28.63 -29.48
C GLU A 370 10.98 27.43 -30.32
N LEU A 371 11.88 26.64 -30.92
CA LEU A 371 11.53 25.38 -31.58
C LEU A 371 11.03 24.31 -30.61
N LEU A 372 11.62 24.20 -29.42
CA LEU A 372 11.11 23.27 -28.40
C LEU A 372 9.68 23.64 -27.96
N SER A 373 9.34 24.93 -27.95
CA SER A 373 7.97 25.37 -27.69
C SER A 373 6.98 24.89 -28.76
N THR A 374 7.41 24.87 -30.04
CA THR A 374 6.56 24.39 -31.14
C THR A 374 6.34 22.88 -31.08
N THR A 375 7.32 22.12 -30.57
CA THR A 375 7.14 20.70 -30.26
C THR A 375 6.05 20.47 -29.20
N GLY A 376 6.03 21.29 -28.14
CA GLY A 376 4.98 21.22 -27.12
C GLY A 376 3.58 21.50 -27.67
N LEU A 377 3.46 22.51 -28.55
CA LEU A 377 2.23 22.80 -29.28
C LEU A 377 1.78 21.62 -30.16
N LEU A 378 2.69 21.04 -30.96
CA LEU A 378 2.37 19.90 -31.81
C LEU A 378 1.92 18.69 -30.98
N ALA A 379 2.64 18.37 -29.90
CA ALA A 379 2.25 17.29 -28.99
C ALA A 379 0.83 17.49 -28.42
N ARG A 380 0.45 18.73 -28.10
CA ARG A 380 -0.90 19.06 -27.62
C ARG A 380 -1.97 18.86 -28.70
N ILE A 381 -1.70 19.27 -29.94
CA ILE A 381 -2.62 19.05 -31.07
C ILE A 381 -2.85 17.55 -31.29
N LEU A 382 -1.79 16.74 -31.27
CA LEU A 382 -1.89 15.29 -31.47
C LEU A 382 -2.62 14.58 -30.34
N TYR A 383 -2.43 15.03 -29.10
CA TYR A 383 -3.18 14.54 -27.95
C TYR A 383 -4.68 14.79 -28.13
N VAL A 384 -5.06 16.00 -28.55
CA VAL A 384 -6.46 16.37 -28.79
C VAL A 384 -7.07 15.55 -29.94
N ASP A 385 -6.35 15.36 -31.04
CA ASP A 385 -6.80 14.52 -32.17
C ASP A 385 -7.05 13.06 -31.73
N GLU A 386 -6.14 12.47 -30.97
CA GLU A 386 -6.28 11.08 -30.50
C GLU A 386 -7.44 10.95 -29.51
N PHE A 387 -7.60 11.90 -28.56
CA PHE A 387 -8.72 11.86 -27.61
C PHE A 387 -10.07 12.17 -28.26
N ALA A 388 -10.13 13.02 -29.29
CA ALA A 388 -11.34 13.21 -30.10
C ALA A 388 -11.73 11.91 -30.83
N SER A 389 -10.76 11.18 -31.37
CA SER A 389 -10.99 9.86 -31.96
C SER A 389 -11.52 8.84 -30.95
N ILE A 390 -10.91 8.77 -29.76
CA ILE A 390 -11.36 7.87 -28.67
C ILE A 390 -12.77 8.24 -28.20
N LYS A 391 -13.07 9.53 -28.10
CA LYS A 391 -14.38 10.04 -27.68
C LYS A 391 -15.48 9.66 -28.67
N ASP A 392 -15.26 9.87 -29.97
CA ASP A 392 -16.20 9.46 -31.02
C ASP A 392 -16.43 7.95 -31.00
N MET A 393 -15.38 7.15 -30.82
CA MET A 393 -15.53 5.70 -30.66
C MET A 393 -16.34 5.34 -29.42
N PHE A 394 -16.10 5.99 -28.28
CA PHE A 394 -16.86 5.73 -27.05
C PHE A 394 -18.35 6.11 -27.18
N GLU A 395 -18.65 7.21 -27.86
CA GLU A 395 -20.02 7.70 -28.08
C GLU A 395 -20.83 6.82 -29.04
N ASN A 396 -20.16 6.23 -30.04
CA ASN A 396 -20.79 5.37 -31.05
C ASN A 396 -20.96 3.90 -30.62
N VAL A 397 -20.43 3.50 -29.45
CA VAL A 397 -20.61 2.13 -28.93
C VAL A 397 -22.04 1.95 -28.36
N PRO A 398 -22.76 0.88 -28.74
CA PRO A 398 -24.07 0.57 -28.16
C PRO A 398 -24.05 0.47 -26.63
N LYS A 399 -25.08 1.03 -25.97
CA LYS A 399 -25.22 0.98 -24.50
C LYS A 399 -26.18 -0.15 -24.09
N PRO A 400 -25.87 -0.95 -23.05
CA PRO A 400 -24.68 -0.90 -22.20
C PRO A 400 -23.41 -1.34 -22.94
N ILE A 401 -22.29 -0.67 -22.66
CA ILE A 401 -21.01 -0.92 -23.32
C ILE A 401 -20.49 -2.30 -22.93
N ASP A 402 -20.07 -3.09 -23.92
CA ASP A 402 -19.39 -4.37 -23.69
C ASP A 402 -18.10 -4.16 -22.84
N PRO A 403 -17.91 -4.91 -21.74
CA PRO A 403 -16.71 -4.82 -20.92
C PRO A 403 -15.38 -4.97 -21.69
N GLU A 404 -15.34 -5.78 -22.74
CA GLU A 404 -14.14 -5.95 -23.57
C GLU A 404 -13.84 -4.69 -24.39
N ILE A 405 -14.86 -4.06 -24.97
CA ILE A 405 -14.73 -2.81 -25.72
C ILE A 405 -14.28 -1.68 -24.78
N TYR A 406 -14.87 -1.60 -23.59
CA TYR A 406 -14.44 -0.62 -22.58
C TYR A 406 -12.98 -0.84 -22.17
N SER A 407 -12.57 -2.10 -21.94
CA SER A 407 -11.19 -2.45 -21.60
C SER A 407 -10.22 -2.03 -22.71
N TRP A 408 -10.57 -2.26 -23.98
CA TRP A 408 -9.77 -1.82 -25.12
C TRP A 408 -9.67 -0.29 -25.21
N LEU A 409 -10.79 0.44 -25.08
CA LEU A 409 -10.79 1.91 -25.06
C LEU A 409 -9.97 2.47 -23.90
N LEU A 410 -10.03 1.83 -22.73
CA LEU A 410 -9.21 2.19 -21.57
C LEU A 410 -7.72 1.99 -21.85
N LYS A 411 -7.32 0.84 -22.40
CA LYS A 411 -5.93 0.57 -22.79
C LYS A 411 -5.42 1.53 -23.86
N ARG A 412 -6.27 1.88 -24.83
CA ARG A 412 -5.96 2.87 -25.86
C ARG A 412 -5.73 4.25 -25.28
N SER A 413 -6.64 4.70 -24.41
CA SER A 413 -6.53 5.97 -23.70
C SER A 413 -5.29 6.03 -22.82
N LEU A 414 -5.02 4.95 -22.08
CA LEU A 414 -3.85 4.82 -21.24
C LEU A 414 -2.56 4.92 -22.06
N HIS A 415 -2.50 4.27 -23.22
CA HIS A 415 -1.36 4.35 -24.13
C HIS A 415 -1.13 5.80 -24.59
N ALA A 416 -2.17 6.49 -25.04
CA ALA A 416 -2.10 7.90 -25.42
C ALA A 416 -1.64 8.80 -24.26
N MET A 417 -2.21 8.63 -23.07
CA MET A 417 -1.81 9.42 -21.88
C MET A 417 -0.35 9.19 -21.49
N LEU A 418 0.12 7.93 -21.52
CA LEU A 418 1.52 7.61 -21.23
C LEU A 418 2.47 8.21 -22.27
N SER A 419 2.10 8.15 -23.56
CA SER A 419 2.88 8.77 -24.64
C SER A 419 3.12 10.27 -24.42
N PHE A 420 2.18 10.99 -23.81
CA PHE A 420 2.27 12.42 -23.56
C PHE A 420 2.43 12.79 -22.06
N THR A 421 2.87 11.85 -21.23
CA THR A 421 3.23 12.15 -19.83
C THR A 421 4.69 12.54 -19.73
N PHE A 422 4.95 13.81 -19.38
CA PHE A 422 6.30 14.37 -19.32
C PHE A 422 6.98 14.09 -17.96
N LYS A 423 8.14 13.46 -18.03
CA LYS A 423 9.11 13.18 -16.97
C LYS A 423 10.36 14.09 -17.16
N PRO A 424 11.22 14.24 -16.14
CA PRO A 424 12.48 14.97 -16.29
C PRO A 424 13.37 14.40 -17.41
N THR A 425 13.98 15.28 -18.21
CA THR A 425 14.81 14.88 -19.36
C THR A 425 16.30 14.84 -19.04
N THR A 426 17.04 13.98 -19.74
CA THR A 426 18.51 13.83 -19.64
C THR A 426 19.17 14.07 -21.00
N PRO A 427 20.42 14.58 -21.07
CA PRO A 427 21.17 15.13 -19.95
C PRO A 427 20.62 16.49 -19.50
N ASN A 428 19.96 17.26 -20.37
CA ASN A 428 19.44 18.58 -20.02
C ASN A 428 17.93 18.56 -19.75
N ASN A 429 17.53 18.90 -18.52
CA ASN A 429 16.12 18.94 -18.11
C ASN A 429 15.33 20.13 -18.73
N LEU A 430 16.01 21.14 -19.28
CA LEU A 430 15.38 22.30 -19.91
C LEU A 430 14.46 21.88 -21.07
N VAL A 431 14.87 20.86 -21.83
CA VAL A 431 14.12 20.34 -22.98
C VAL A 431 12.73 19.88 -22.55
N GLY A 432 12.65 18.96 -21.59
CA GLY A 432 11.38 18.45 -21.06
C GLY A 432 10.53 19.54 -20.42
N ARG A 433 11.15 20.48 -19.69
CA ARG A 433 10.44 21.62 -19.08
C ARG A 433 9.76 22.52 -20.11
N ILE A 434 10.44 22.86 -21.21
CA ILE A 434 9.86 23.70 -22.27
C ILE A 434 8.74 22.97 -22.98
N VAL A 435 9.00 21.74 -23.47
CA VAL A 435 8.01 20.97 -24.23
C VAL A 435 6.76 20.72 -23.37
N SER A 436 6.93 20.32 -22.11
CA SER A 436 5.83 20.12 -21.15
C SER A 436 5.06 21.40 -20.87
N LYS A 437 5.74 22.53 -20.62
CA LYS A 437 5.09 23.82 -20.40
C LYS A 437 4.20 24.19 -21.59
N TYR A 438 4.73 24.13 -22.81
CA TYR A 438 3.98 24.51 -24.01
C TYR A 438 2.92 23.47 -24.40
N PHE A 439 3.04 22.22 -23.98
CA PHE A 439 1.94 21.27 -24.09
C PHE A 439 0.69 21.74 -23.33
N PHE A 440 0.83 22.21 -22.09
CA PHE A 440 -0.32 22.66 -21.29
C PHE A 440 -0.84 24.05 -21.65
N ILE A 441 0.04 25.03 -21.93
CA ILE A 441 -0.38 26.43 -22.13
C ILE A 441 -0.74 26.79 -23.58
N SER A 442 -0.39 25.94 -24.56
CA SER A 442 -0.62 26.24 -25.98
C SER A 442 -2.10 26.23 -26.37
N ALA A 443 -2.98 25.66 -25.56
CA ALA A 443 -4.42 25.57 -25.83
C ALA A 443 -5.23 26.17 -24.65
N PRO A 444 -5.18 27.49 -24.43
CA PRO A 444 -5.77 28.13 -23.24
C PRO A 444 -7.30 27.98 -23.15
N ASN A 445 -7.97 27.76 -24.28
CA ASN A 445 -9.42 27.59 -24.36
C ASN A 445 -9.86 26.11 -24.43
N GLU A 446 -8.91 25.17 -24.38
CA GLU A 446 -9.18 23.72 -24.45
C GLU A 446 -8.62 23.05 -23.20
N ILE A 447 -9.52 22.70 -22.28
CA ILE A 447 -9.17 21.90 -21.11
C ILE A 447 -8.80 20.50 -21.60
N ILE A 448 -7.73 19.93 -21.05
CA ILE A 448 -7.30 18.56 -21.37
C ILE A 448 -8.43 17.57 -21.09
N GLU A 449 -8.82 16.81 -22.11
CA GLU A 449 -9.74 15.70 -21.96
C GLU A 449 -9.00 14.45 -21.50
N ILE A 450 -9.60 13.66 -20.63
CA ILE A 450 -9.03 12.40 -20.12
C ILE A 450 -10.11 11.32 -20.13
N MET A 451 -9.68 10.05 -20.12
CA MET A 451 -10.59 8.91 -20.00
C MET A 451 -11.09 8.79 -18.56
N SER A 452 -12.41 8.79 -18.40
CA SER A 452 -13.12 8.61 -17.12
C SER A 452 -13.96 7.34 -17.12
N THR A 453 -14.53 6.98 -15.97
CA THR A 453 -15.56 5.93 -15.85
C THR A 453 -16.80 6.18 -16.71
N ARG A 454 -16.99 7.39 -17.24
CA ARG A 454 -18.11 7.77 -18.11
C ARG A 454 -17.69 8.15 -19.53
N GLY A 455 -16.48 7.73 -19.94
CA GLY A 455 -15.90 8.04 -21.24
C GLY A 455 -14.96 9.24 -21.19
N VAL A 456 -14.63 9.79 -22.35
CA VAL A 456 -13.71 10.92 -22.48
C VAL A 456 -14.40 12.22 -22.09
N LEU A 457 -13.88 12.89 -21.06
CA LEU A 457 -14.41 14.15 -20.54
C LEU A 457 -13.27 15.13 -20.23
N ALA A 458 -13.55 16.43 -20.30
CA ALA A 458 -12.64 17.47 -19.83
C ALA A 458 -12.25 17.22 -18.36
N ALA A 459 -10.96 17.36 -18.04
CA ALA A 459 -10.40 16.99 -16.74
C ALA A 459 -11.07 17.71 -15.54
N ASN A 460 -11.59 18.92 -15.73
CA ASN A 460 -12.34 19.65 -14.69
C ASN A 460 -13.72 19.04 -14.37
N ASN A 461 -14.27 18.23 -15.26
CA ASN A 461 -15.51 17.49 -15.08
C ASN A 461 -15.28 16.07 -14.56
N VAL A 462 -14.02 15.69 -14.33
CA VAL A 462 -13.63 14.38 -13.79
C VAL A 462 -13.15 14.57 -12.34
N ARG A 463 -13.31 13.53 -11.52
CA ARG A 463 -12.83 13.50 -10.13
C ARG A 463 -11.76 12.43 -9.91
N VAL A 464 -10.82 12.75 -9.04
CA VAL A 464 -9.81 11.81 -8.55
C VAL A 464 -10.22 11.31 -7.16
N PHE A 465 -10.08 10.01 -6.93
CA PHE A 465 -10.11 9.48 -5.58
C PHE A 465 -8.71 9.55 -4.98
N SER A 466 -8.59 9.85 -3.68
CA SER A 466 -7.30 9.84 -2.99
C SER A 466 -6.58 8.50 -3.20
N ALA A 467 -5.26 8.57 -3.42
CA ALA A 467 -4.40 7.41 -3.66
C ALA A 467 -4.21 6.53 -2.42
N GLU A 468 -4.43 7.09 -1.22
CA GLU A 468 -4.49 6.30 0.00
C GLU A 468 -5.88 5.65 0.10
N PRO A 469 -5.97 4.33 0.39
CA PRO A 469 -7.25 3.73 0.70
C PRO A 469 -7.78 4.42 1.96
N MET A 470 -8.69 5.36 1.74
CA MET A 470 -9.60 5.92 2.72
C MET A 470 -10.42 4.76 3.31
N GLY A 471 -9.83 4.01 4.25
CA GLY A 471 -10.42 2.92 5.00
C GLY A 471 -10.73 1.61 4.26
N GLY A 472 -10.21 1.39 3.04
CA GLY A 472 -10.48 0.16 2.29
C GLY A 472 -11.95 0.01 1.83
N TYR A 473 -12.70 1.10 1.76
CA TYR A 473 -14.11 1.06 1.35
C TYR A 473 -14.26 1.10 -0.18
N GLU A 474 -15.08 0.20 -0.70
CA GLU A 474 -15.36 0.10 -2.14
C GLU A 474 -16.15 1.32 -2.65
N ARG A 475 -15.70 1.89 -3.78
CA ARG A 475 -16.19 3.12 -4.41
C ARG A 475 -17.53 2.98 -5.15
N LYS A 476 -18.21 1.83 -5.00
CA LYS A 476 -19.37 1.43 -5.80
C LYS A 476 -20.60 2.32 -5.65
N PHE A 477 -20.64 3.17 -4.62
CA PHE A 477 -21.76 4.11 -4.41
C PHE A 477 -21.71 5.33 -5.35
N ILE A 478 -20.56 5.65 -5.95
CA ILE A 478 -20.45 6.74 -6.93
C ILE A 478 -20.78 6.20 -8.32
N LYS A 479 -21.97 6.52 -8.86
CA LYS A 479 -22.47 5.96 -10.13
C LYS A 479 -22.43 6.97 -11.27
N ASN A 480 -22.80 8.22 -11.00
CA ASN A 480 -23.00 9.24 -12.03
C ASN A 480 -21.80 10.21 -12.15
N THR A 481 -21.01 10.37 -11.12
CA THR A 481 -19.86 11.26 -11.11
C THR A 481 -18.75 10.60 -11.91
N ALA A 482 -18.23 11.30 -12.92
CA ALA A 482 -17.14 10.81 -13.71
C ALA A 482 -15.85 10.80 -12.89
N THR A 483 -15.21 9.64 -12.77
CA THR A 483 -13.99 9.48 -11.98
C THR A 483 -12.87 8.91 -12.83
N VAL A 484 -11.63 9.19 -12.47
CA VAL A 484 -10.47 8.58 -13.16
C VAL A 484 -10.42 7.08 -12.84
N PRO A 485 -10.33 6.19 -13.85
CA PRO A 485 -10.16 4.76 -13.64
C PRO A 485 -8.87 4.42 -12.87
N ASP A 486 -8.91 3.37 -12.06
CA ASP A 486 -7.78 2.96 -11.21
C ASP A 486 -6.48 2.71 -11.99
N GLU A 487 -6.59 2.06 -13.15
CA GLU A 487 -5.42 1.81 -14.00
C GLU A 487 -4.72 3.10 -14.45
N ILE A 488 -5.48 4.16 -14.73
CA ILE A 488 -4.94 5.47 -15.12
C ILE A 488 -4.36 6.18 -13.91
N LEU A 489 -5.03 6.14 -12.75
CA LEU A 489 -4.51 6.73 -11.51
C LEU A 489 -3.15 6.16 -11.12
N ILE A 490 -2.96 4.85 -11.28
CA ILE A 490 -1.71 4.16 -10.95
C ILE A 490 -0.62 4.48 -11.97
N LYS A 491 -0.89 4.28 -13.27
CA LYS A 491 0.13 4.34 -14.32
C LYS A 491 0.44 5.76 -14.82
N CYS A 492 -0.53 6.66 -14.81
CA CYS A 492 -0.39 8.06 -15.25
C CYS A 492 -0.37 9.04 -14.07
N SER A 493 0.09 8.60 -12.89
CA SER A 493 0.10 9.40 -11.66
C SER A 493 0.78 10.76 -11.82
N VAL A 494 1.89 10.84 -12.57
CA VAL A 494 2.60 12.11 -12.84
C VAL A 494 1.69 13.12 -13.53
N LEU A 495 0.99 12.72 -14.60
CA LEU A 495 0.06 13.59 -15.32
C LEU A 495 -1.11 14.00 -14.42
N ILE A 496 -1.72 13.04 -13.71
CA ILE A 496 -2.85 13.32 -12.82
C ILE A 496 -2.44 14.27 -11.67
N ASN A 497 -1.26 14.08 -11.08
CA ASN A 497 -0.73 14.94 -10.03
C ASN A 497 -0.47 16.37 -10.53
N ASN A 498 0.07 16.53 -11.73
CA ASN A 498 0.25 17.85 -12.34
C ASN A 498 -1.10 18.54 -12.58
N LEU A 499 -2.11 17.80 -13.06
CA LEU A 499 -3.46 18.36 -13.22
C LEU A 499 -4.12 18.70 -11.89
N MET A 500 -3.82 17.96 -10.82
CA MET A 500 -4.31 18.26 -9.46
C MET A 500 -3.60 19.50 -8.89
N SER A 501 -2.28 19.63 -9.06
CA SER A 501 -1.54 20.82 -8.58
C SER A 501 -2.00 22.10 -9.25
N ASP A 502 -2.41 22.00 -10.51
CA ASP A 502 -2.93 23.12 -11.30
C ASP A 502 -4.44 23.35 -11.08
N ASN A 503 -5.08 22.64 -10.14
CA ASN A 503 -6.53 22.65 -9.87
C ASN A 503 -7.41 22.35 -11.11
N THR A 504 -6.83 21.74 -12.15
CA THR A 504 -7.54 21.37 -13.37
C THR A 504 -8.42 20.15 -13.15
N ILE A 505 -7.96 19.18 -12.36
CA ILE A 505 -8.77 18.06 -11.87
C ILE A 505 -8.84 18.12 -10.34
N GLN A 506 -10.00 17.78 -9.78
CA GLN A 506 -10.23 17.89 -8.33
C GLN A 506 -10.47 16.52 -7.71
N GLN A 507 -10.16 16.40 -6.42
CA GLN A 507 -10.59 15.25 -5.64
C GLN A 507 -12.12 15.26 -5.47
N ILE A 508 -12.69 14.07 -5.28
CA ILE A 508 -14.11 13.95 -4.95
C ILE A 508 -14.45 14.78 -3.70
N ASN A 509 -15.45 15.65 -3.81
CA ASN A 509 -15.89 16.50 -2.72
C ASN A 509 -17.32 16.18 -2.28
N PHE A 510 -17.77 16.82 -1.21
CA PHE A 510 -19.10 16.57 -0.64
C PHE A 510 -20.24 16.92 -1.61
N LYS A 511 -20.08 17.95 -2.45
CA LYS A 511 -21.10 18.33 -3.44
C LYS A 511 -21.28 17.24 -4.50
N ASP A 512 -20.19 16.61 -4.91
CA ASP A 512 -20.25 15.47 -5.84
C ASP A 512 -21.07 14.33 -5.21
N VAL A 513 -20.84 14.01 -3.92
CA VAL A 513 -21.63 12.99 -3.20
C VAL A 513 -23.10 13.38 -3.02
N LEU A 514 -23.41 14.65 -2.74
CA LEU A 514 -24.80 15.12 -2.68
C LEU A 514 -25.54 14.91 -4.01
N SER A 515 -24.84 15.06 -5.14
CA SER A 515 -25.44 14.82 -6.47
C SER A 515 -25.77 13.35 -6.71
N GLU A 516 -25.01 12.43 -6.10
CA GLU A 516 -25.25 10.98 -6.16
C GLU A 516 -26.47 10.53 -5.38
N LEU A 517 -26.93 11.30 -4.39
CA LEU A 517 -28.07 10.91 -3.53
C LEU A 517 -29.38 10.71 -4.30
N ASN A 518 -29.47 11.22 -5.54
CA ASN A 518 -30.60 10.98 -6.44
C ASN A 518 -30.60 9.57 -7.08
N SER A 519 -29.54 8.79 -6.90
CA SER A 519 -29.40 7.43 -7.42
C SER A 519 -30.16 6.41 -6.55
N ASN A 520 -30.58 5.30 -7.16
CA ASN A 520 -31.07 4.15 -6.41
C ASN A 520 -29.88 3.36 -5.85
N PHE A 521 -29.77 3.31 -4.52
CA PHE A 521 -28.72 2.57 -3.80
C PHE A 521 -29.23 1.21 -3.32
N THR A 522 -28.38 0.20 -3.44
CA THR A 522 -28.55 -1.10 -2.76
C THR A 522 -28.15 -0.99 -1.29
N VAL A 523 -28.53 -1.98 -0.47
CA VAL A 523 -28.16 -2.04 0.96
C VAL A 523 -26.63 -1.93 1.14
N ASP A 524 -25.86 -2.67 0.34
CA ASP A 524 -24.39 -2.67 0.38
C ASP A 524 -23.79 -1.30 0.00
N GLU A 525 -24.34 -0.64 -1.03
CA GLU A 525 -23.89 0.69 -1.45
C GLU A 525 -24.19 1.76 -0.39
N VAL A 526 -25.36 1.70 0.26
CA VAL A 526 -25.69 2.61 1.37
C VAL A 526 -24.72 2.42 2.54
N VAL A 527 -24.40 1.17 2.91
CA VAL A 527 -23.42 0.90 3.97
C VAL A 527 -22.07 1.52 3.62
N LYS A 528 -21.62 1.40 2.37
CA LYS A 528 -20.35 2.00 1.90
C LYS A 528 -20.39 3.53 1.92
N LEU A 529 -21.47 4.13 1.46
CA LEU A 529 -21.68 5.58 1.50
C LEU A 529 -21.67 6.11 2.94
N LEU A 530 -22.36 5.46 3.87
CA LEU A 530 -22.42 5.88 5.27
C LEU A 530 -21.08 5.71 6.00
N LYS A 531 -20.30 4.67 5.67
CA LYS A 531 -18.93 4.52 6.18
C LYS A 531 -18.00 5.61 5.66
N TRP A 532 -18.09 5.94 4.37
CA TRP A 532 -17.38 7.08 3.80
C TRP A 532 -17.80 8.39 4.49
N PHE A 533 -19.08 8.58 4.78
CA PHE A 533 -19.60 9.76 5.44
C PHE A 533 -19.08 9.94 6.87
N ILE A 534 -19.00 8.87 7.67
CA ILE A 534 -18.38 8.89 9.02
C ILE A 534 -16.94 9.39 8.92
N MET A 535 -16.14 8.75 8.06
CA MET A 535 -14.74 9.11 7.85
C MET A 535 -14.58 10.55 7.33
N TYR A 536 -15.46 11.01 6.44
CA TYR A 536 -15.44 12.38 5.96
C TYR A 536 -15.69 13.38 7.10
N ARG A 537 -16.64 13.07 7.99
CA ARG A 537 -16.95 13.92 9.17
C ARG A 537 -15.83 13.93 10.21
N ASP A 538 -15.01 12.89 10.29
CA ASP A 538 -13.84 12.87 11.18
C ASP A 538 -12.71 13.78 10.69
N ASN A 539 -12.56 13.91 9.37
CA ASN A 539 -11.46 14.66 8.75
C ASN A 539 -11.87 16.09 8.31
N CYS A 540 -13.15 16.34 8.08
CA CYS A 540 -13.67 17.58 7.52
C CYS A 540 -14.84 18.12 8.35
N THR A 541 -14.97 19.45 8.42
CA THR A 541 -16.13 20.10 9.06
C THR A 541 -17.22 20.37 8.02
N LEU A 542 -18.40 19.77 8.22
CA LEU A 542 -19.59 20.05 7.41
C LEU A 542 -20.33 21.26 7.97
N ASN A 543 -20.87 22.11 7.09
CA ASN A 543 -21.82 23.13 7.55
C ASN A 543 -23.19 22.48 7.87
N SER A 544 -24.00 23.15 8.68
CA SER A 544 -25.30 22.62 9.14
C SER A 544 -26.26 22.32 7.99
N ASN A 545 -26.25 23.13 6.93
CA ASN A 545 -27.10 22.98 5.76
C ASN A 545 -26.71 21.76 4.90
N GLU A 546 -25.42 21.49 4.75
CA GLU A 546 -24.87 20.33 4.03
C GLU A 546 -25.24 19.02 4.71
N LEU A 547 -25.09 18.98 6.05
CA LEU A 547 -25.51 17.83 6.86
C LEU A 547 -27.02 17.59 6.71
N GLU A 548 -27.83 18.62 6.86
CA GLU A 548 -29.29 18.52 6.74
C GLU A 548 -29.72 18.05 5.35
N THR A 549 -29.06 18.56 4.30
CA THR A 549 -29.31 18.16 2.91
C THR A 549 -28.98 16.68 2.70
N PHE A 550 -27.86 16.19 3.23
CA PHE A 550 -27.48 14.79 3.13
C PHE A 550 -28.48 13.87 3.83
N LEU A 551 -28.85 14.20 5.08
CA LEU A 551 -29.81 13.40 5.85
C LEU A 551 -31.21 13.36 5.20
N LYS A 552 -31.65 14.46 4.59
CA LYS A 552 -32.94 14.56 3.89
C LYS A 552 -32.96 13.82 2.55
N ASN A 553 -31.87 13.88 1.80
CA ASN A 553 -31.85 13.34 0.43
C ASN A 553 -31.46 11.87 0.34
N LEU A 554 -30.76 11.31 1.35
CA LEU A 554 -30.42 9.89 1.35
C LEU A 554 -31.65 9.02 1.66
N VAL A 555 -32.16 8.34 0.62
CA VAL A 555 -33.24 7.35 0.71
C VAL A 555 -32.65 5.97 1.03
N LEU A 556 -33.16 5.32 2.07
CA LEU A 556 -32.72 3.98 2.45
C LEU A 556 -33.55 2.89 1.73
N PRO A 557 -32.91 1.82 1.23
CA PRO A 557 -33.62 0.67 0.70
C PRO A 557 -34.35 -0.08 1.84
N VAL A 558 -35.63 -0.40 1.63
CA VAL A 558 -36.48 -1.15 2.58
C VAL A 558 -36.76 -2.54 1.99
N THR A 559 -36.58 -3.59 2.79
CA THR A 559 -36.85 -5.00 2.40
C THR A 559 -37.96 -5.60 3.26
N GLY A 560 -39.01 -6.19 2.67
CA GLY A 560 -40.11 -6.91 3.37
C GLY A 560 -41.54 -6.53 2.92
N ASP A 561 -42.57 -7.11 3.56
CA ASP A 561 -44.02 -6.89 3.27
C ASP A 561 -44.49 -5.42 3.35
N SER A 562 -43.66 -4.54 3.91
CA SER A 562 -43.86 -3.09 3.91
C SER A 562 -43.57 -2.42 2.55
N ALA A 563 -43.12 -3.16 1.53
CA ALA A 563 -42.90 -2.66 0.17
C ALA A 563 -44.15 -2.06 -0.49
N ASN A 564 -45.35 -2.33 0.05
CA ASN A 564 -46.63 -1.86 -0.46
C ASN A 564 -47.05 -0.45 -0.02
N LYS A 565 -46.21 0.31 0.71
CA LYS A 565 -46.48 1.73 1.01
C LYS A 565 -45.45 2.62 0.32
N ASN A 566 -45.92 3.57 -0.50
CA ASN A 566 -45.16 4.60 -1.23
C ASN A 566 -44.36 5.59 -0.34
N LEU A 567 -43.96 5.22 0.88
CA LEU A 567 -43.22 6.05 1.82
C LEU A 567 -41.71 5.90 1.58
N LYS A 568 -41.07 6.94 1.02
CA LYS A 568 -39.61 7.03 0.93
C LYS A 568 -39.03 7.24 2.34
N LEU A 569 -38.40 6.21 2.91
CA LEU A 569 -37.70 6.32 4.19
C LEU A 569 -36.35 7.02 3.98
N THR A 570 -36.24 8.26 4.44
CA THR A 570 -34.98 9.03 4.42
C THR A 570 -34.28 8.96 5.77
N LEU A 571 -32.97 9.15 5.80
CA LEU A 571 -32.19 9.14 7.06
C LEU A 571 -32.71 10.19 8.07
N SER A 572 -33.19 11.35 7.61
CA SER A 572 -33.79 12.38 8.47
C SER A 572 -35.11 11.98 9.17
N ASN A 573 -35.82 10.97 8.65
CA ASN A 573 -37.08 10.50 9.23
C ASN A 573 -36.85 9.45 10.32
N ILE A 574 -35.61 8.97 10.50
CA ILE A 574 -35.29 7.89 11.43
C ILE A 574 -35.06 8.47 12.83
N LYS A 575 -35.71 7.87 13.82
CA LYS A 575 -35.55 8.25 15.24
C LYS A 575 -34.93 7.14 16.08
N TYR A 576 -35.07 5.90 15.64
CA TYR A 576 -34.75 4.73 16.43
C TYR A 576 -33.78 3.79 15.73
N TRP A 577 -32.81 3.23 16.45
CA TRP A 577 -32.04 2.06 16.01
C TRP A 577 -32.42 0.84 16.87
N ILE A 578 -32.38 -0.35 16.27
CA ILE A 578 -32.88 -1.59 16.88
C ILE A 578 -31.71 -2.42 17.39
N ASN A 579 -31.77 -2.81 18.67
CA ASN A 579 -30.85 -3.76 19.25
C ASN A 579 -31.39 -5.19 19.10
N PRO A 580 -30.83 -6.04 18.22
CA PRO A 580 -31.34 -7.39 17.96
C PRO A 580 -31.21 -8.34 19.17
N LYS A 581 -30.42 -7.98 20.19
CA LYS A 581 -30.35 -8.72 21.45
C LYS A 581 -31.55 -8.45 22.36
N VAL A 582 -32.21 -7.30 22.20
CA VAL A 582 -33.35 -6.85 23.00
C VAL A 582 -34.67 -7.14 22.29
N ILE A 583 -34.77 -6.82 21.00
CA ILE A 583 -35.96 -7.06 20.18
C ILE A 583 -35.65 -8.18 19.18
N THR A 584 -36.42 -9.27 19.24
CA THR A 584 -36.22 -10.42 18.35
C THR A 584 -36.46 -10.03 16.88
N PRO A 585 -35.52 -10.31 15.95
CA PRO A 585 -35.70 -10.04 14.53
C PRO A 585 -36.96 -10.70 13.95
N GLY A 586 -37.67 -10.00 13.05
CA GLY A 586 -38.90 -10.47 12.43
C GLY A 586 -40.20 -10.06 13.15
N LEU A 587 -40.11 -9.36 14.28
CA LEU A 587 -41.27 -8.69 14.90
C LEU A 587 -41.44 -7.28 14.34
N SER A 588 -42.68 -6.79 14.30
CA SER A 588 -42.99 -5.44 13.83
C SER A 588 -42.31 -4.37 14.68
N VAL A 589 -41.80 -3.34 14.01
CA VAL A 589 -41.12 -2.18 14.61
C VAL A 589 -41.71 -0.88 14.06
N PRO A 590 -41.54 0.27 14.74
CA PRO A 590 -42.00 1.56 14.24
C PRO A 590 -41.46 1.88 12.84
N GLU A 591 -42.26 2.53 12.00
CA GLU A 591 -41.89 2.90 10.62
C GLU A 591 -40.70 3.89 10.56
N ASP A 592 -40.41 4.60 11.67
CA ASP A 592 -39.25 5.50 11.85
C ASP A 592 -38.00 4.80 12.46
N SER A 593 -37.93 3.47 12.34
CA SER A 593 -36.77 2.67 12.77
C SER A 593 -35.76 2.48 11.65
N PHE A 594 -34.46 2.53 12.00
CA PHE A 594 -33.36 2.27 11.08
C PHE A 594 -33.41 0.80 10.61
N PRO A 595 -33.45 0.53 9.29
CA PRO A 595 -33.40 -0.84 8.76
C PRO A 595 -32.27 -1.68 9.36
N LEU A 596 -32.59 -2.88 9.85
CA LEU A 596 -31.65 -3.74 10.57
C LEU A 596 -30.52 -4.26 9.66
N GLU A 597 -30.83 -4.45 8.37
CA GLU A 597 -29.89 -4.88 7.34
C GLU A 597 -28.74 -3.88 7.14
N ILE A 598 -28.99 -2.59 7.40
CA ILE A 598 -28.00 -1.51 7.30
C ILE A 598 -27.37 -1.24 8.67
N SER A 599 -28.20 -1.03 9.71
CA SER A 599 -27.73 -0.59 11.03
C SER A 599 -26.80 -1.59 11.73
N LYS A 600 -26.92 -2.90 11.45
CA LYS A 600 -26.02 -3.94 11.99
C LYS A 600 -24.53 -3.75 11.63
N HIS A 601 -24.23 -2.95 10.62
CA HIS A 601 -22.85 -2.68 10.15
C HIS A 601 -22.16 -1.54 10.91
N PHE A 602 -22.85 -0.89 11.85
CA PHE A 602 -22.38 0.27 12.60
C PHE A 602 -22.50 0.02 14.11
N SER A 603 -21.58 0.59 14.88
CA SER A 603 -21.60 0.58 16.33
C SER A 603 -22.65 1.57 16.89
N LYS A 604 -22.99 1.40 18.18
CA LYS A 604 -23.89 2.31 18.90
C LYS A 604 -23.42 3.77 18.80
N THR A 605 -22.14 4.02 19.04
CA THR A 605 -21.57 5.37 19.00
C THR A 605 -21.65 5.98 17.61
N GLU A 606 -21.44 5.19 16.56
CA GLU A 606 -21.53 5.67 15.19
C GLU A 606 -22.96 6.06 14.81
N LEU A 607 -23.94 5.22 15.17
CA LEU A 607 -25.36 5.46 14.89
C LEU A 607 -25.89 6.72 15.60
N GLU A 608 -25.49 6.95 16.86
CA GLU A 608 -25.97 8.07 17.68
C GLU A 608 -25.23 9.39 17.40
N HIS A 609 -23.97 9.35 16.94
CA HIS A 609 -23.17 10.55 16.72
C HIS A 609 -23.22 11.07 15.27
N TYR A 610 -23.16 10.20 14.27
CA TYR A 610 -22.92 10.62 12.89
C TYR A 610 -24.19 10.81 12.07
N PHE A 611 -25.26 10.05 12.36
CA PHE A 611 -26.47 9.99 11.52
C PHE A 611 -27.65 10.81 12.07
N GLY A 612 -27.39 11.78 12.95
CA GLY A 612 -28.40 12.64 13.56
C GLY A 612 -28.82 12.17 14.97
N ASN A 613 -29.93 12.70 15.50
CA ASN A 613 -30.44 12.37 16.83
C ASN A 613 -31.22 11.04 16.86
N ILE A 614 -30.55 9.95 16.49
CA ILE A 614 -31.11 8.60 16.55
C ILE A 614 -30.81 8.02 17.94
N LYS A 615 -31.80 7.38 18.58
CA LYS A 615 -31.64 6.71 19.88
C LYS A 615 -31.98 5.23 19.81
N GLU A 616 -31.48 4.44 20.75
CA GLU A 616 -31.85 3.02 20.88
C GLU A 616 -33.35 2.90 21.16
N LEU A 617 -34.07 2.03 20.41
CA LEU A 617 -35.47 1.74 20.68
C LEU A 617 -35.59 0.97 22.00
N SER A 618 -36.04 1.65 23.06
CA SER A 618 -36.15 1.02 24.37
C SER A 618 -37.26 -0.04 24.41
N LEU A 619 -37.08 -1.05 25.27
CA LEU A 619 -38.06 -2.14 25.42
C LEU A 619 -39.46 -1.62 25.81
N SER A 620 -39.54 -0.54 26.61
CA SER A 620 -40.82 0.09 26.97
C SER A 620 -41.48 0.80 25.79
N GLU A 621 -40.73 1.55 24.99
CA GLU A 621 -41.26 2.24 23.80
C GLU A 621 -41.74 1.22 22.75
N TRP A 622 -40.97 0.15 22.54
CA TRP A 622 -41.37 -0.95 21.67
C TRP A 622 -42.61 -1.68 22.21
N THR A 623 -42.72 -1.91 23.52
CA THR A 623 -43.91 -2.53 24.14
C THR A 623 -45.16 -1.68 23.91
N ILE A 624 -45.06 -0.35 24.05
CA ILE A 624 -46.17 0.57 23.76
C ILE A 624 -46.57 0.48 22.28
N PHE A 625 -45.60 0.43 21.36
CA PHE A 625 -45.88 0.27 19.93
C PHE A 625 -46.57 -1.07 19.61
N ILE A 626 -45.98 -2.19 20.04
CA ILE A 626 -46.48 -3.53 19.72
C ILE A 626 -47.82 -3.84 20.39
N SER A 627 -48.12 -3.18 21.52
CA SER A 627 -49.42 -3.31 22.20
C SER A 627 -50.62 -2.85 21.37
N LYS A 628 -50.38 -2.02 20.35
CA LYS A 628 -51.41 -1.55 19.40
C LYS A 628 -51.67 -2.54 18.27
N ASN A 629 -50.85 -3.58 18.14
CA ASN A 629 -51.09 -4.63 17.14
C ASN A 629 -52.17 -5.59 17.67
N GLU A 630 -53.28 -5.68 16.94
CA GLU A 630 -54.44 -6.52 17.31
C GLU A 630 -54.08 -8.01 17.44
N ASP A 631 -53.06 -8.48 16.72
CA ASP A 631 -52.58 -9.86 16.80
C ASP A 631 -52.08 -10.25 18.21
N LEU A 632 -51.71 -9.27 19.06
CA LEU A 632 -51.27 -9.54 20.44
C LEU A 632 -52.39 -10.11 21.31
N VAL A 633 -53.64 -9.76 21.03
CA VAL A 633 -54.82 -10.23 21.78
C VAL A 633 -55.52 -11.38 21.05
N LEU A 634 -55.40 -11.43 19.72
CA LEU A 634 -56.09 -12.43 18.88
C LEU A 634 -55.28 -13.71 18.66
N SER A 635 -53.95 -13.63 18.57
CA SER A 635 -53.09 -14.75 18.22
C SER A 635 -52.25 -15.23 19.41
N PRO A 636 -52.54 -16.43 19.95
CA PRO A 636 -51.73 -17.02 21.02
C PRO A 636 -50.25 -17.17 20.66
N HIS A 637 -49.94 -17.47 19.39
CA HIS A 637 -48.56 -17.67 18.91
C HIS A 637 -47.79 -16.36 18.81
N PHE A 638 -48.45 -15.29 18.33
CA PHE A 638 -47.84 -13.97 18.27
C PHE A 638 -47.63 -13.40 19.67
N SER A 639 -48.61 -13.56 20.56
CA SER A 639 -48.48 -13.16 21.96
C SER A 639 -47.33 -13.88 22.67
N GLU A 640 -47.18 -15.20 22.47
CA GLU A 640 -46.05 -15.94 23.03
C GLU A 640 -44.69 -15.37 22.56
N LYS A 641 -44.55 -15.03 21.27
CA LYS A 641 -43.32 -14.41 20.71
C LYS A 641 -43.05 -13.02 21.28
N VAL A 642 -44.08 -12.20 21.48
CA VAL A 642 -43.95 -10.87 22.06
C VAL A 642 -43.60 -10.96 23.55
N LEU A 643 -44.35 -11.75 24.33
CA LEU A 643 -44.14 -11.92 25.77
C LEU A 643 -42.78 -12.57 26.08
N SER A 644 -42.33 -13.52 25.27
CA SER A 644 -40.99 -14.13 25.42
C SER A 644 -39.87 -13.14 25.10
N THR A 645 -40.05 -12.27 24.10
CA THR A 645 -39.09 -11.19 23.77
C THR A 645 -38.98 -10.19 24.93
N ILE A 646 -40.11 -9.73 25.46
CA ILE A 646 -40.12 -8.81 26.62
C ILE A 646 -39.51 -9.49 27.85
N SER A 647 -39.91 -10.73 28.12
CA SER A 647 -39.46 -11.48 29.30
C SER A 647 -37.95 -11.69 29.36
N ARG A 648 -37.27 -11.80 28.21
CA ARG A 648 -35.82 -12.04 28.13
C ARG A 648 -35.01 -10.88 28.71
N SER A 649 -35.44 -9.64 28.42
CA SER A 649 -34.76 -8.42 28.83
C SER A 649 -35.48 -7.67 29.95
N PHE A 650 -36.59 -8.20 30.47
CA PHE A 650 -37.38 -7.56 31.52
C PHE A 650 -36.58 -7.32 32.81
N MET A 651 -35.70 -8.23 33.21
CA MET A 651 -34.93 -8.08 34.45
C MET A 651 -33.84 -7.02 34.36
N SER A 652 -33.28 -6.80 33.16
CA SER A 652 -32.17 -5.88 32.91
C SER A 652 -32.59 -4.42 32.70
N VAL A 653 -33.88 -4.15 32.49
CA VAL A 653 -34.38 -2.78 32.30
C VAL A 653 -34.65 -2.05 33.62
N SER A 654 -34.66 -0.72 33.57
CA SER A 654 -34.87 0.14 34.74
C SER A 654 -36.25 -0.06 35.37
N ASN A 655 -36.40 0.28 36.66
CA ASN A 655 -37.69 0.18 37.35
C ASN A 655 -38.78 1.03 36.68
N GLN A 656 -38.45 2.20 36.14
CA GLN A 656 -39.40 3.04 35.41
C GLN A 656 -39.92 2.36 34.13
N GLN A 657 -39.03 1.70 33.38
CA GLN A 657 -39.40 0.92 32.19
C GLN A 657 -40.22 -0.32 32.55
N LYS A 658 -39.88 -1.03 33.64
CA LYS A 658 -40.67 -2.15 34.15
C LYS A 658 -42.11 -1.73 34.46
N HIS A 659 -42.29 -0.60 35.15
CA HIS A 659 -43.62 -0.06 35.45
C HIS A 659 -44.40 0.28 34.17
N SER A 660 -43.75 0.93 33.20
CA SER A 660 -44.37 1.27 31.91
C SER A 660 -44.81 0.02 31.14
N ILE A 661 -43.94 -1.00 31.03
CA ILE A 661 -44.24 -2.29 30.38
C ILE A 661 -45.42 -2.98 31.05
N VAL A 662 -45.39 -3.11 32.38
CA VAL A 662 -46.48 -3.77 33.14
C VAL A 662 -47.78 -3.00 33.00
N SER A 663 -47.78 -1.67 33.14
CA SER A 663 -48.98 -0.85 33.00
C SER A 663 -49.61 -0.94 31.60
N THR A 664 -48.79 -1.16 30.57
CA THR A 664 -49.26 -1.29 29.18
C THR A 664 -49.94 -2.65 28.95
N LEU A 665 -49.42 -3.72 29.55
CA LEU A 665 -49.87 -5.10 29.29
C LEU A 665 -50.92 -5.62 30.29
N LYS A 666 -50.98 -5.07 31.52
CA LYS A 666 -51.83 -5.57 32.61
C LYS A 666 -53.32 -5.65 32.27
N ASP A 667 -53.81 -4.69 31.49
CA ASP A 667 -55.24 -4.59 31.14
C ASP A 667 -55.59 -5.28 29.81
N LEU A 668 -54.59 -5.78 29.07
CA LEU A 668 -54.78 -6.48 27.81
C LEU A 668 -54.98 -7.97 28.05
N SER A 669 -55.91 -8.59 27.31
CA SER A 669 -56.12 -10.04 27.29
C SER A 669 -55.02 -10.73 26.49
N CYS A 670 -53.75 -10.54 26.87
CA CYS A 670 -52.60 -11.03 26.11
C CYS A 670 -52.06 -12.37 26.63
N ILE A 671 -52.56 -12.94 27.73
CA ILE A 671 -52.04 -14.21 28.28
C ILE A 671 -52.79 -15.41 27.70
N PRO A 672 -52.11 -16.34 26.98
CA PRO A 672 -52.72 -17.59 26.54
C PRO A 672 -53.00 -18.53 27.73
N THR A 673 -54.24 -19.00 27.88
CA THR A 673 -54.67 -19.95 28.94
C THR A 673 -55.44 -21.13 28.34
N LYS A 674 -55.68 -22.18 29.15
CA LYS A 674 -56.59 -23.29 28.80
C LYS A 674 -58.02 -22.83 28.43
N GLN A 675 -58.44 -21.65 28.88
CA GLN A 675 -59.75 -21.05 28.60
C GLN A 675 -59.65 -19.85 27.63
N GLY A 676 -58.67 -19.88 26.72
CA GLY A 676 -58.43 -18.82 25.73
C GLY A 676 -57.57 -17.67 26.27
N MET A 677 -57.56 -16.54 25.56
CA MET A 677 -56.77 -15.36 25.91
C MET A 677 -57.40 -14.62 27.09
N LYS A 678 -56.66 -14.42 28.18
CA LYS A 678 -57.14 -13.78 29.42
C LYS A 678 -56.21 -12.63 29.84
N LYS A 679 -56.71 -11.76 30.70
CA LYS A 679 -55.88 -10.75 31.37
C LYS A 679 -54.93 -11.42 32.35
N PRO A 680 -53.73 -10.86 32.59
CA PRO A 680 -52.80 -11.38 33.58
C PRO A 680 -53.41 -11.66 34.96
N CYS A 681 -54.25 -10.75 35.49
CA CYS A 681 -54.87 -10.90 36.82
C CYS A 681 -55.91 -12.02 36.94
N ASP A 682 -56.37 -12.54 35.80
CA ASP A 682 -57.42 -13.56 35.70
C ASP A 682 -56.84 -14.93 35.29
N ALA A 683 -55.50 -15.07 35.29
CA ALA A 683 -54.80 -16.30 34.94
C ALA A 683 -54.03 -16.88 36.14
N TYR A 684 -53.93 -18.20 36.20
CA TYR A 684 -53.24 -18.95 37.25
C TYR A 684 -52.04 -19.71 36.69
N PHE A 685 -51.01 -19.85 37.52
CA PHE A 685 -49.88 -20.73 37.21
C PHE A 685 -50.30 -22.21 37.21
N LYS A 686 -49.55 -23.05 36.49
CA LYS A 686 -49.82 -24.49 36.30
C LYS A 686 -49.73 -25.33 37.58
N ASN A 687 -49.13 -24.80 38.65
CA ASN A 687 -48.96 -25.47 39.94
C ASN A 687 -50.22 -25.39 40.85
N VAL A 688 -51.22 -24.58 40.50
CA VAL A 688 -52.50 -24.53 41.22
C VAL A 688 -53.40 -25.67 40.73
N ASN A 689 -53.27 -26.86 41.36
CA ASN A 689 -54.09 -28.05 41.05
C ASN A 689 -55.08 -28.39 42.18
N LEU A 690 -55.43 -27.44 43.06
CA LEU A 690 -56.37 -27.70 44.15
C LEU A 690 -57.82 -27.89 43.66
N PHE A 691 -58.17 -27.30 42.50
CA PHE A 691 -59.51 -27.33 41.89
C PHE A 691 -59.40 -27.35 40.35
N ASP A 692 -60.26 -28.08 39.65
CA ASP A 692 -60.18 -28.31 38.19
C ASP A 692 -60.76 -27.17 37.31
N ASP A 693 -61.38 -26.16 37.90
CA ASP A 693 -62.23 -25.16 37.24
C ASP A 693 -61.56 -23.79 36.95
N ILE A 694 -60.25 -23.67 37.12
CA ILE A 694 -59.53 -22.37 37.06
C ILE A 694 -58.76 -22.13 35.72
N PRO A 695 -58.66 -20.88 35.23
CA PRO A 695 -57.96 -20.52 33.99
C PRO A 695 -56.43 -20.56 34.14
N VAL A 696 -55.81 -21.68 33.78
CA VAL A 696 -54.36 -21.91 33.87
C VAL A 696 -53.62 -21.50 32.58
N VAL A 697 -52.49 -20.79 32.72
CA VAL A 697 -51.61 -20.37 31.60
C VAL A 697 -51.16 -21.57 30.75
N LEU A 698 -51.28 -21.45 29.42
CA LEU A 698 -50.89 -22.48 28.44
C LEU A 698 -50.39 -21.82 27.14
N PHE A 699 -49.07 -21.85 26.91
CA PHE A 699 -48.47 -21.30 25.69
C PHE A 699 -48.53 -22.29 24.52
N PRO A 700 -48.76 -21.85 23.28
CA PRO A 700 -48.81 -22.71 22.09
C PRO A 700 -47.61 -23.65 21.88
N SER A 701 -46.38 -23.20 22.17
CA SER A 701 -45.20 -24.08 22.11
C SER A 701 -45.26 -25.29 23.06
N GLN A 702 -46.15 -25.26 24.06
CA GLN A 702 -46.38 -26.35 25.01
C GLN A 702 -47.46 -27.34 24.54
N ILE A 703 -48.17 -27.04 23.43
CA ILE A 703 -49.25 -27.86 22.85
C ILE A 703 -48.71 -28.80 21.75
N ILE A 704 -47.62 -28.42 21.07
CA ILE A 704 -47.07 -29.19 19.95
C ILE A 704 -46.24 -30.37 20.46
N LYS A 705 -46.86 -31.56 20.51
CA LYS A 705 -46.30 -32.92 20.22
C LYS A 705 -47.31 -34.01 20.64
N LYS A 706 -48.47 -34.09 19.98
CA LYS A 706 -49.34 -35.28 20.11
C LYS A 706 -49.95 -35.80 18.80
N ASP A 707 -49.99 -35.00 17.74
CA ASP A 707 -50.59 -35.42 16.46
C ASP A 707 -49.55 -35.40 15.33
N GLU A 708 -48.67 -36.41 15.33
CA GLU A 708 -47.96 -36.93 14.14
C GLU A 708 -47.14 -38.17 14.58
N ALA A 709 -47.85 -39.26 14.85
CA ALA A 709 -47.29 -40.60 14.93
C ALA A 709 -48.38 -41.63 14.58
N SER A 710 -49.02 -41.46 13.42
CA SER A 710 -49.72 -42.56 12.76
C SER A 710 -48.69 -43.44 12.07
N GLU A 711 -48.58 -44.67 12.56
CA GLU A 711 -48.31 -45.89 11.80
C GLU A 711 -47.45 -45.76 10.54
N THR A 712 -46.14 -46.01 10.66
CA THR A 712 -45.45 -47.09 9.93
C THR A 712 -43.95 -47.09 10.27
N SER A 713 -43.40 -48.30 10.42
CA SER A 713 -41.97 -48.62 10.60
C SER A 713 -41.31 -48.26 11.95
N THR A 714 -41.52 -49.11 12.96
CA THR A 714 -40.42 -49.71 13.74
C THR A 714 -40.92 -50.96 14.48
N LYS A 715 -41.48 -51.93 13.77
CA LYS A 715 -41.36 -53.35 14.16
C LYS A 715 -39.99 -53.85 13.68
N SER A 716 -38.90 -53.40 14.30
CA SER A 716 -37.56 -54.02 14.16
C SER A 716 -36.49 -53.37 15.04
N VAL A 717 -36.74 -53.07 16.33
CA VAL A 717 -35.61 -52.83 17.27
C VAL A 717 -35.89 -53.34 18.69
N THR A 718 -37.12 -53.76 19.02
CA THR A 718 -37.46 -54.25 20.37
C THR A 718 -37.01 -55.70 20.66
N SER A 719 -36.01 -56.23 19.96
CA SER A 719 -35.48 -57.57 20.24
C SER A 719 -33.98 -57.63 20.52
N PHE A 720 -33.27 -56.52 20.73
CA PHE A 720 -31.80 -56.62 20.94
C PHE A 720 -31.16 -55.76 22.05
N PHE A 721 -31.84 -54.79 22.66
CA PHE A 721 -31.28 -54.09 23.83
C PHE A 721 -32.36 -53.79 24.87
N GLY A 722 -32.40 -54.60 25.92
CA GLY A 722 -33.11 -54.28 27.15
C GLY A 722 -32.43 -53.14 27.92
N GLY A 723 -33.23 -52.29 28.56
CA GLY A 723 -32.81 -51.53 29.74
C GLY A 723 -32.05 -50.20 29.56
N LEU A 724 -31.78 -49.70 28.35
CA LEU A 724 -30.93 -48.49 28.18
C LEU A 724 -31.52 -47.30 27.42
N LEU A 725 -32.83 -47.27 27.12
CA LEU A 725 -33.47 -46.16 26.40
C LEU A 725 -34.53 -45.38 27.18
N SER A 726 -34.83 -45.71 28.44
CA SER A 726 -35.77 -44.91 29.25
C SER A 726 -35.23 -43.52 29.59
N ASN A 727 -33.94 -43.41 29.90
CA ASN A 727 -33.31 -42.15 30.32
C ASN A 727 -33.13 -41.13 29.19
N ALA A 728 -33.02 -41.57 27.92
CA ALA A 728 -32.90 -40.66 26.78
C ALA A 728 -34.25 -40.03 26.41
N VAL A 729 -35.34 -40.80 26.54
CA VAL A 729 -36.71 -40.31 26.30
C VAL A 729 -37.20 -39.42 27.46
N GLU A 730 -36.75 -39.67 28.70
CA GLU A 730 -36.98 -38.77 29.85
C GLU A 730 -36.14 -37.48 29.82
N LYS A 731 -34.91 -37.52 29.31
CA LYS A 731 -34.10 -36.30 29.12
C LYS A 731 -34.62 -35.40 28.00
N ILE A 732 -35.11 -35.98 26.90
CA ILE A 732 -35.72 -35.18 25.82
C ILE A 732 -37.07 -34.59 26.27
N SER A 733 -37.84 -35.29 27.12
CA SER A 733 -39.14 -34.80 27.62
C SER A 733 -39.06 -33.83 28.81
N SER A 734 -37.88 -33.64 29.43
CA SER A 734 -37.65 -32.67 30.51
C SER A 734 -37.14 -31.32 30.01
N SER A 735 -36.36 -31.27 28.92
CA SER A 735 -35.98 -30.01 28.25
C SER A 735 -37.13 -29.33 27.49
N ILE A 736 -38.25 -30.04 27.25
CA ILE A 736 -39.44 -29.55 26.54
C ILE A 736 -40.46 -28.85 27.50
N ARG A 737 -40.19 -28.76 28.81
CA ARG A 737 -41.16 -28.26 29.81
C ARG A 737 -40.88 -26.88 30.43
N GLN A 738 -39.89 -26.12 29.96
CA GLN A 738 -39.70 -24.75 30.44
C GLN A 738 -40.65 -23.78 29.71
N SER A 739 -41.35 -22.94 30.46
CA SER A 739 -42.21 -21.88 29.91
C SER A 739 -41.36 -20.94 29.05
N PRO A 740 -41.82 -20.57 27.84
CA PRO A 740 -41.12 -19.62 26.97
C PRO A 740 -41.04 -18.19 27.56
N VAL A 741 -41.82 -17.92 28.61
CA VAL A 741 -41.91 -16.65 29.34
C VAL A 741 -41.55 -16.90 30.80
N SER A 742 -40.70 -16.04 31.39
CA SER A 742 -40.23 -16.20 32.77
C SER A 742 -41.37 -15.99 33.78
N GLU A 743 -41.38 -16.80 34.82
CA GLU A 743 -42.37 -16.69 35.89
C GLU A 743 -42.29 -15.35 36.63
N VAL A 744 -41.08 -14.78 36.77
CA VAL A 744 -40.87 -13.47 37.41
C VAL A 744 -41.60 -12.35 36.65
N PHE A 745 -41.55 -12.38 35.32
CA PHE A 745 -42.26 -11.43 34.48
C PHE A 745 -43.79 -11.64 34.55
N LEU A 746 -44.26 -12.89 34.49
CA LEU A 746 -45.68 -13.22 34.62
C LEU A 746 -46.27 -12.81 35.98
N LYS A 747 -45.53 -13.00 37.08
CA LYS A 747 -45.92 -12.51 38.41
C LYS A 747 -46.01 -10.99 38.43
N SER A 748 -45.05 -10.30 37.82
CA SER A 748 -45.05 -8.83 37.72
C SER A 748 -46.23 -8.28 36.91
N LEU A 749 -46.75 -9.05 35.95
CA LEU A 749 -47.97 -8.72 35.19
C LEU A 749 -49.26 -8.97 35.97
N GLY A 750 -49.23 -9.84 36.99
CA GLY A 750 -50.37 -10.12 37.87
C GLY A 750 -50.93 -11.56 37.82
N VAL A 751 -50.23 -12.52 37.19
CA VAL A 751 -50.64 -13.95 37.19
C VAL A 751 -50.59 -14.54 38.61
N ARG A 752 -51.63 -15.27 39.03
CA ARG A 752 -51.84 -15.73 40.42
C ARG A 752 -51.19 -17.08 40.72
N GLU A 753 -50.57 -17.21 41.91
CA GLU A 753 -49.76 -18.37 42.32
C GLU A 753 -50.42 -19.31 43.37
N HIS A 754 -51.40 -18.87 44.18
CA HIS A 754 -52.00 -19.70 45.24
C HIS A 754 -53.42 -19.27 45.69
N VAL A 755 -54.09 -20.13 46.47
CA VAL A 755 -55.37 -19.89 47.19
C VAL A 755 -55.09 -19.48 48.67
N GLU A 756 -55.92 -18.63 49.29
CA GLU A 756 -55.71 -18.00 50.63
C GLU A 756 -55.63 -18.97 51.84
N LEU A 757 -54.92 -18.59 52.93
CA LEU A 757 -54.51 -19.47 54.04
C LEU A 757 -55.48 -19.56 55.24
N GLN A 758 -56.36 -18.58 55.44
CA GLN A 758 -57.29 -18.54 56.58
C GLN A 758 -58.19 -19.79 56.62
N VAL A 759 -58.54 -20.31 55.43
CA VAL A 759 -59.34 -21.51 55.21
C VAL A 759 -58.64 -22.81 55.66
N VAL A 760 -57.31 -22.80 55.80
CA VAL A 760 -56.52 -23.98 56.21
C VAL A 760 -56.35 -24.03 57.73
N PHE A 761 -56.24 -22.89 58.41
CA PHE A 761 -56.11 -22.82 59.87
C PHE A 761 -57.42 -23.12 60.62
N ASP A 762 -58.58 -22.81 60.04
CA ASP A 762 -59.91 -23.10 60.63
C ASP A 762 -60.24 -24.61 60.75
N ARG A 763 -59.34 -25.51 60.30
CA ARG A 763 -59.55 -26.97 60.27
C ARG A 763 -58.41 -27.80 60.89
N LEU A 764 -57.50 -27.16 61.63
CA LEU A 764 -56.22 -27.76 62.04
C LEU A 764 -56.31 -28.78 63.20
N ASP A 765 -57.29 -28.66 64.10
CA ASP A 765 -57.43 -29.52 65.29
C ASP A 765 -57.79 -30.99 64.98
N SER A 766 -57.96 -31.33 63.71
CA SER A 766 -58.32 -32.68 63.25
C SER A 766 -57.13 -33.61 62.92
N LEU A 767 -55.87 -33.15 63.06
CA LEU A 767 -54.73 -33.78 62.37
C LEU A 767 -53.59 -34.42 63.21
N ASN A 768 -53.41 -34.13 64.52
CA ASN A 768 -52.52 -34.87 65.47
C ASN A 768 -51.02 -35.07 65.05
N TRP A 769 -50.21 -33.99 64.95
CA TRP A 769 -48.84 -34.00 64.36
C TRP A 769 -47.65 -33.77 65.35
N ASP A 770 -46.48 -34.42 65.13
CA ASP A 770 -45.19 -34.24 65.85
C ASP A 770 -44.31 -33.08 65.32
N HIS A 771 -43.14 -32.77 65.93
CA HIS A 771 -42.30 -31.62 65.50
C HIS A 771 -41.75 -31.73 64.07
N TYR A 772 -41.55 -32.93 63.53
CA TYR A 772 -41.14 -33.13 62.14
C TYR A 772 -42.34 -32.98 61.19
N GLN A 773 -43.51 -33.47 61.61
CA GLN A 773 -44.79 -33.33 60.92
C GLN A 773 -45.29 -31.87 60.94
N LEU A 774 -45.04 -31.14 62.02
CA LEU A 774 -45.30 -29.70 62.15
C LEU A 774 -44.35 -28.89 61.27
N ILE A 775 -43.06 -29.26 61.16
CA ILE A 775 -42.14 -28.62 60.21
C ILE A 775 -42.55 -28.92 58.77
N LYS A 776 -42.95 -30.16 58.45
CA LYS A 776 -43.49 -30.55 57.14
C LYS A 776 -44.76 -29.78 56.78
N TYR A 777 -45.60 -29.48 57.76
CA TYR A 777 -46.75 -28.58 57.61
C TYR A 777 -46.35 -27.14 57.36
N LEU A 778 -45.60 -26.55 58.29
CA LEU A 778 -45.20 -25.15 58.26
C LEU A 778 -44.40 -24.86 56.98
N ALA A 779 -43.66 -25.84 56.49
CA ALA A 779 -42.97 -25.83 55.22
C ALA A 779 -43.97 -25.74 54.04
N SER A 780 -45.01 -26.58 54.04
CA SER A 780 -46.10 -26.56 53.05
C SER A 780 -46.97 -25.28 53.08
N VAL A 781 -46.93 -24.50 54.16
CA VAL A 781 -47.67 -23.24 54.29
C VAL A 781 -46.77 -22.00 54.41
N SER A 782 -45.45 -22.18 54.24
CA SER A 782 -44.43 -21.18 54.59
C SER A 782 -44.63 -19.84 53.87
N ASN A 783 -45.02 -19.88 52.59
CA ASN A 783 -45.17 -18.74 51.70
C ASN A 783 -46.32 -17.79 52.08
N LYS A 784 -47.15 -18.17 53.05
CA LYS A 784 -48.41 -17.49 53.38
C LYS A 784 -48.45 -17.02 54.84
N LEU A 785 -47.37 -17.19 55.61
CA LEU A 785 -47.20 -16.71 56.98
C LEU A 785 -46.86 -15.20 57.03
N SER A 786 -47.41 -14.47 58.00
CA SER A 786 -47.14 -13.03 58.17
C SER A 786 -45.75 -12.75 58.77
N GLU A 787 -45.21 -11.54 58.56
CA GLU A 787 -43.90 -11.15 59.11
C GLU A 787 -43.81 -11.28 60.63
N LYS A 788 -44.88 -10.99 61.37
CA LYS A 788 -44.93 -11.16 62.84
C LYS A 788 -44.83 -12.62 63.28
N GLU A 789 -45.45 -13.55 62.54
CA GLU A 789 -45.41 -14.99 62.82
C GLU A 789 -44.05 -15.59 62.49
N TYR A 790 -43.44 -15.15 61.38
CA TYR A 790 -42.05 -15.49 61.06
C TYR A 790 -41.06 -14.99 62.12
N SER A 791 -41.24 -13.77 62.64
CA SER A 791 -40.40 -13.23 63.71
C SER A 791 -40.53 -14.02 65.02
N GLN A 792 -41.71 -14.51 65.38
CA GLN A 792 -41.92 -15.37 66.56
C GLN A 792 -41.29 -16.75 66.39
N LEU A 793 -41.45 -17.39 65.21
CA LEU A 793 -40.83 -18.68 64.90
C LEU A 793 -39.30 -18.60 64.94
N LYS A 794 -38.69 -17.51 64.42
CA LYS A 794 -37.23 -17.28 64.46
C LYS A 794 -36.66 -17.10 65.87
N ALA A 795 -37.43 -16.50 66.78
CA ALA A 795 -36.97 -16.19 68.13
C ALA A 795 -37.06 -17.39 69.10
N THR A 796 -37.82 -18.42 68.76
CA THR A 796 -38.15 -19.53 69.66
C THR A 796 -37.11 -20.66 69.59
N PRO A 797 -36.48 -21.06 70.71
CA PRO A 797 -35.51 -22.17 70.74
C PRO A 797 -36.24 -23.52 70.65
N LEU A 798 -36.40 -24.01 69.42
CA LEU A 798 -37.19 -25.20 69.10
C LEU A 798 -36.33 -26.44 68.80
N PHE A 799 -35.03 -26.29 68.51
CA PHE A 799 -34.26 -27.31 67.79
C PHE A 799 -33.14 -27.97 68.60
N PRO A 800 -32.95 -29.29 68.54
CA PRO A 800 -31.84 -29.97 69.20
C PRO A 800 -30.52 -29.92 68.40
N LYS A 801 -29.37 -29.82 69.08
CA LYS A 801 -28.00 -29.95 68.49
C LYS A 801 -27.57 -31.42 68.48
N GLN A 802 -26.80 -31.84 67.48
CA GLN A 802 -26.23 -33.19 67.43
C GLN A 802 -24.97 -33.30 68.33
N THR A 803 -25.00 -34.19 69.32
CA THR A 803 -23.85 -34.55 70.17
C THR A 803 -23.32 -35.93 69.80
N LEU A 804 -22.00 -36.13 69.85
CA LEU A 804 -21.36 -37.42 69.57
C LEU A 804 -21.43 -38.40 70.77
N ASP A 805 -21.68 -37.89 71.98
CA ASP A 805 -21.83 -38.69 73.20
C ASP A 805 -23.28 -38.70 73.70
N SER A 806 -23.79 -39.89 74.07
CA SER A 806 -25.15 -40.17 74.55
C SER A 806 -25.42 -39.63 75.96
N SER A 807 -25.32 -38.31 76.12
CA SER A 807 -25.90 -37.57 77.24
C SER A 807 -27.02 -36.68 76.67
N THR A 808 -28.25 -36.92 77.11
CA THR A 808 -29.43 -36.14 76.69
C THR A 808 -29.42 -34.80 77.40
N ASP A 809 -28.62 -33.88 76.90
CA ASP A 809 -28.70 -32.48 77.31
C ASP A 809 -29.89 -31.84 76.59
N ASN A 810 -30.96 -31.54 77.33
CA ASN A 810 -32.29 -31.18 76.81
C ASN A 810 -32.36 -29.73 76.25
N PHE A 811 -31.21 -29.12 75.97
CA PHE A 811 -31.13 -27.74 75.49
C PHE A 811 -31.54 -27.65 74.03
N ARG A 812 -32.52 -26.76 73.79
CA ARG A 812 -32.95 -26.37 72.46
C ARG A 812 -32.23 -25.09 72.04
N TYR A 813 -31.72 -25.11 70.83
CA TYR A 813 -31.02 -24.03 70.17
C TYR A 813 -31.97 -23.33 69.20
N LYS A 814 -31.64 -22.07 68.89
CA LYS A 814 -32.27 -21.38 67.77
C LYS A 814 -31.68 -21.92 66.48
N ALA A 815 -32.46 -21.87 65.40
CA ALA A 815 -31.97 -22.33 64.10
C ALA A 815 -30.67 -21.61 63.70
N MET A 816 -30.53 -20.30 63.97
CA MET A 816 -29.34 -19.51 63.61
C MET A 816 -28.01 -19.90 64.28
N ASP A 817 -28.07 -20.65 65.38
CA ASP A 817 -26.88 -21.05 66.12
C ASP A 817 -26.33 -22.42 65.65
N LEU A 818 -27.00 -23.05 64.68
CA LEU A 818 -26.70 -24.39 64.19
C LEU A 818 -26.46 -24.40 62.67
N TYR A 819 -25.65 -25.36 62.24
CA TYR A 819 -25.41 -25.67 60.84
C TYR A 819 -26.26 -26.86 60.35
N ALA A 820 -26.51 -26.92 59.04
CA ALA A 820 -27.13 -28.09 58.43
C ALA A 820 -26.24 -29.34 58.61
N PRO A 821 -26.81 -30.52 58.90
CA PRO A 821 -26.06 -31.75 59.13
C PRO A 821 -25.64 -32.40 57.80
N THR A 822 -24.75 -31.73 57.06
CA THR A 822 -24.10 -32.28 55.86
C THR A 822 -22.76 -32.90 56.24
N GLU A 823 -22.36 -33.96 55.53
CA GLU A 823 -21.05 -34.60 55.77
C GLU A 823 -19.89 -33.59 55.56
N GLU A 824 -20.03 -32.68 54.59
CA GLU A 824 -19.09 -31.57 54.30
C GLU A 824 -18.80 -30.67 55.53
N ILE A 825 -19.84 -30.30 56.29
CA ILE A 825 -19.71 -29.41 57.45
C ILE A 825 -19.30 -30.19 58.71
N LYS A 826 -19.72 -31.46 58.79
CA LYS A 826 -19.36 -32.38 59.86
C LYS A 826 -17.85 -32.67 59.90
N GLU A 827 -17.21 -32.81 58.74
CA GLU A 827 -15.76 -32.98 58.63
C GLU A 827 -14.94 -31.72 59.02
N LEU A 828 -15.60 -30.54 59.04
CA LEU A 828 -15.01 -29.26 59.43
C LEU A 828 -15.16 -28.95 60.93
N GLY A 829 -15.87 -29.77 61.70
CA GLY A 829 -15.98 -29.69 63.16
C GLY A 829 -16.94 -28.61 63.70
N LEU A 830 -17.93 -28.18 62.92
CA LEU A 830 -18.89 -27.11 63.27
C LEU A 830 -20.18 -27.63 63.94
N PRO A 831 -20.93 -26.80 64.72
CA PRO A 831 -22.11 -27.26 65.46
C PRO A 831 -23.34 -27.50 64.57
N ILE A 832 -23.75 -28.76 64.37
CA ILE A 832 -24.85 -29.15 63.46
C ILE A 832 -26.19 -29.50 64.16
N LEU A 833 -27.30 -29.37 63.43
CA LEU A 833 -28.67 -29.74 63.85
C LEU A 833 -28.85 -31.27 63.96
N SER A 834 -29.55 -31.72 65.01
CA SER A 834 -29.96 -33.13 65.15
C SER A 834 -31.21 -33.40 64.29
N TRP A 835 -31.07 -34.23 63.25
CA TRP A 835 -32.11 -34.52 62.26
C TRP A 835 -32.36 -36.03 62.10
N LYS A 836 -33.64 -36.45 62.02
CA LYS A 836 -34.00 -37.86 61.79
C LYS A 836 -33.94 -38.18 60.29
N GLY A 837 -32.90 -38.92 59.88
CA GLY A 837 -32.73 -39.40 58.50
C GLY A 837 -31.70 -38.60 57.70
N ARG A 838 -31.58 -38.88 56.37
CA ARG A 838 -30.66 -38.14 55.49
C ARG A 838 -31.16 -36.71 55.27
N TRP A 839 -30.27 -35.73 55.42
CA TRP A 839 -30.56 -34.32 55.16
C TRP A 839 -30.62 -34.04 53.66
N HIS A 840 -31.69 -33.39 53.21
CA HIS A 840 -31.89 -33.00 51.82
C HIS A 840 -32.15 -31.50 51.73
N LYS A 841 -31.19 -30.75 51.17
CA LYS A 841 -31.19 -29.26 51.13
C LYS A 841 -32.42 -28.64 50.45
N ASN A 842 -33.11 -29.38 49.58
CA ASN A 842 -34.22 -28.88 48.75
C ASN A 842 -35.62 -29.20 49.28
N THR A 843 -35.74 -29.90 50.42
CA THR A 843 -37.06 -30.18 50.97
C THR A 843 -37.67 -28.90 51.54
N GLU A 844 -39.00 -28.81 51.53
CA GLU A 844 -39.70 -27.62 52.03
C GLU A 844 -39.35 -27.36 53.51
N GLU A 845 -39.08 -28.43 54.26
CA GLU A 845 -38.60 -28.39 55.65
C GLU A 845 -37.22 -27.72 55.77
N ALA A 846 -36.28 -28.07 54.87
CA ALA A 846 -34.95 -27.46 54.85
C ALA A 846 -35.02 -25.98 54.45
N LYS A 847 -35.93 -25.60 53.53
CA LYS A 847 -36.17 -24.21 53.13
C LYS A 847 -36.76 -23.38 54.27
N LEU A 848 -37.74 -23.91 55.01
CA LEU A 848 -38.30 -23.26 56.19
C LEU A 848 -37.24 -23.07 57.28
N LEU A 849 -36.45 -24.12 57.58
CA LEU A 849 -35.39 -24.04 58.59
C LEU A 849 -34.29 -23.05 58.19
N SER A 850 -33.98 -22.94 56.89
CA SER A 850 -33.12 -21.88 56.34
C SER A 850 -33.70 -20.48 56.58
N LEU A 851 -35.00 -20.28 56.30
CA LEU A 851 -35.73 -19.04 56.60
C LEU A 851 -35.72 -18.68 58.09
N MET A 852 -35.71 -19.69 58.97
CA MET A 852 -35.61 -19.55 60.42
C MET A 852 -34.19 -19.23 60.92
N GLY A 853 -33.20 -19.25 60.03
CA GLY A 853 -31.82 -18.86 60.30
C GLY A 853 -30.79 -19.98 60.27
N LEU A 854 -31.19 -21.24 60.05
CA LEU A 854 -30.26 -22.39 60.02
C LEU A 854 -29.15 -22.17 59.00
N LYS A 855 -27.89 -22.24 59.44
CA LYS A 855 -26.72 -22.01 58.58
C LYS A 855 -26.51 -23.21 57.65
N GLN A 856 -27.00 -23.11 56.42
CA GLN A 856 -26.84 -24.17 55.40
C GLN A 856 -25.39 -24.30 54.89
N GLN A 857 -24.59 -23.26 55.08
CA GLN A 857 -23.21 -23.13 54.61
C GLN A 857 -22.45 -22.16 55.50
N ILE A 858 -21.12 -22.20 55.45
CA ILE A 858 -20.26 -21.30 56.22
C ILE A 858 -20.30 -19.89 55.59
N PRO A 859 -20.66 -18.82 56.31
CA PRO A 859 -20.61 -17.48 55.76
C PRO A 859 -19.22 -17.13 55.23
N LEU A 860 -19.13 -16.46 54.09
CA LEU A 860 -17.86 -16.18 53.39
C LEU A 860 -16.80 -15.52 54.29
N PHE A 861 -17.18 -14.47 55.03
CA PHE A 861 -16.25 -13.76 55.90
C PHE A 861 -15.76 -14.64 57.06
N GLU A 862 -16.63 -15.49 57.61
CA GLU A 862 -16.29 -16.46 58.65
C GLU A 862 -15.31 -17.51 58.09
N LEU A 863 -15.56 -18.04 56.88
CA LEU A 863 -14.70 -19.01 56.21
C LEU A 863 -13.30 -18.46 55.90
N LEU A 864 -13.19 -17.25 55.34
CA LEU A 864 -11.90 -16.61 55.02
C LEU A 864 -11.11 -16.29 56.29
N LEU A 865 -11.80 -15.84 57.35
CA LEU A 865 -11.18 -15.55 58.65
C LEU A 865 -10.67 -16.83 59.33
N LEU A 866 -11.45 -17.92 59.30
CA LEU A 866 -11.03 -19.23 59.81
C LEU A 866 -9.84 -19.78 59.03
N THR A 867 -9.82 -19.60 57.70
CA THR A 867 -8.70 -20.00 56.84
C THR A 867 -7.41 -19.22 57.15
N SER A 868 -7.52 -17.91 57.39
CA SER A 868 -6.40 -17.03 57.74
C SER A 868 -5.83 -17.32 59.13
N LYS A 869 -6.69 -17.64 60.11
CA LYS A 869 -6.30 -17.88 61.52
C LYS A 869 -5.91 -19.32 61.85
N SER A 870 -6.14 -20.27 60.94
CA SER A 870 -5.82 -21.69 61.19
C SER A 870 -4.30 -21.90 61.31
N ALA A 871 -3.84 -22.29 62.50
CA ALA A 871 -2.45 -22.67 62.73
C ALA A 871 -2.11 -24.08 62.19
N ASP A 872 -3.12 -24.94 62.05
CA ASP A 872 -2.98 -26.28 61.46
C ASP A 872 -3.13 -26.19 59.92
N ARG A 873 -2.10 -26.67 59.21
CA ARG A 873 -2.04 -26.71 57.75
C ARG A 873 -3.07 -27.67 57.15
N VAL A 874 -3.42 -28.74 57.86
CA VAL A 874 -4.42 -29.72 57.40
C VAL A 874 -5.80 -29.08 57.44
N GLN A 875 -6.16 -28.44 58.54
CA GLN A 875 -7.42 -27.72 58.69
C GLN A 875 -7.54 -26.51 57.72
N GLN A 876 -6.45 -25.76 57.50
CA GLN A 876 -6.43 -24.68 56.49
C GLN A 876 -6.71 -25.20 55.07
N THR A 877 -6.12 -26.34 54.72
CA THR A 877 -6.33 -26.96 53.40
C THR A 877 -7.78 -27.44 53.24
N LYS A 878 -8.40 -27.96 54.31
CA LYS A 878 -9.83 -28.31 54.31
C LYS A 878 -10.74 -27.10 54.11
N PHE A 879 -10.46 -25.96 54.73
CA PHE A 879 -11.23 -24.73 54.51
C PHE A 879 -11.06 -24.18 53.08
N LEU A 880 -9.85 -24.23 52.53
CA LEU A 880 -9.60 -23.86 51.12
C LEU A 880 -10.31 -24.79 50.13
N ALA A 881 -10.29 -26.11 50.38
CA ALA A 881 -11.02 -27.08 49.59
C ALA A 881 -12.53 -26.80 49.62
N TYR A 882 -13.10 -26.56 50.81
CA TYR A 882 -14.51 -26.20 50.97
C TYR A 882 -14.86 -24.89 50.22
N PHE A 883 -13.99 -23.88 50.26
CA PHE A 883 -14.16 -22.65 49.48
C PHE A 883 -14.19 -22.91 47.97
N VAL A 884 -13.27 -23.75 47.46
CA VAL A 884 -13.16 -24.06 46.02
C VAL A 884 -14.34 -24.89 45.51
N GLU A 885 -14.79 -25.87 46.29
CA GLU A 885 -15.90 -26.76 45.97
C GLU A 885 -17.25 -26.02 45.99
N ASN A 886 -17.39 -25.05 46.90
CA ASN A 886 -18.61 -24.24 47.06
C ASN A 886 -18.48 -22.83 46.45
N PHE A 887 -17.48 -22.61 45.59
CA PHE A 887 -17.14 -21.27 45.07
C PHE A 887 -18.29 -20.60 44.33
N SER A 888 -19.11 -21.35 43.59
CA SER A 888 -20.28 -20.85 42.86
C SER A 888 -21.27 -20.12 43.77
N ILE A 889 -21.27 -20.41 45.07
CA ILE A 889 -22.13 -19.77 46.06
C ILE A 889 -21.49 -18.49 46.60
N TYR A 890 -20.16 -18.45 46.69
CA TYR A 890 -19.42 -17.31 47.22
C TYR A 890 -19.03 -16.30 46.14
N GLU A 891 -19.10 -16.65 44.86
CA GLU A 891 -18.56 -15.87 43.73
C GLU A 891 -18.96 -14.39 43.77
N GLU A 892 -20.25 -14.09 43.90
CA GLU A 892 -20.78 -12.72 43.94
C GLU A 892 -20.24 -11.96 45.15
N SER A 893 -20.43 -12.51 46.36
CA SER A 893 -19.98 -11.88 47.61
C SER A 893 -18.45 -11.72 47.69
N TYR A 894 -17.71 -12.69 47.16
CA TYR A 894 -16.26 -12.68 47.12
C TYR A 894 -15.73 -11.67 46.11
N SER A 895 -16.43 -11.46 44.99
CA SER A 895 -16.04 -10.45 43.99
C SER A 895 -15.97 -9.04 44.58
N HIS A 896 -16.84 -8.73 45.57
CA HIS A 896 -16.86 -7.45 46.28
C HIS A 896 -15.78 -7.33 47.35
N VAL A 897 -15.38 -8.45 47.97
CA VAL A 897 -14.46 -8.45 49.14
C VAL A 897 -13.00 -8.73 48.75
N LYS A 898 -12.74 -9.46 47.65
CA LYS A 898 -11.40 -9.94 47.27
C LYS A 898 -10.33 -8.85 47.10
N ASN A 899 -10.74 -7.63 46.77
CA ASN A 899 -9.87 -6.47 46.54
C ASN A 899 -9.89 -5.45 47.68
N THR A 900 -10.57 -5.76 48.79
CA THR A 900 -10.73 -4.82 49.90
C THR A 900 -9.52 -4.83 50.83
N PRO A 901 -9.13 -3.66 51.39
CA PRO A 901 -8.02 -3.60 52.33
C PRO A 901 -8.32 -4.37 53.63
N GLU A 902 -9.58 -4.55 54.02
CA GLU A 902 -9.99 -5.28 55.22
C GLU A 902 -9.82 -6.81 55.13
N LEU A 903 -9.62 -7.37 53.92
CA LEU A 903 -9.40 -8.80 53.75
C LEU A 903 -8.07 -9.23 54.36
N SER A 904 -8.10 -10.21 55.27
CA SER A 904 -6.91 -10.80 55.87
C SER A 904 -6.22 -11.75 54.88
N PRO A 905 -4.87 -11.78 54.81
CA PRO A 905 -4.16 -12.74 53.96
C PRO A 905 -4.50 -14.18 54.34
N PHE A 906 -4.91 -14.98 53.36
CA PHE A 906 -5.38 -16.34 53.60
C PHE A 906 -4.87 -17.35 52.55
N LEU A 907 -4.22 -16.89 51.48
CA LEU A 907 -3.70 -17.75 50.41
C LEU A 907 -2.25 -18.14 50.67
N PRO A 908 -1.94 -19.43 50.84
CA PRO A 908 -0.57 -19.93 50.90
C PRO A 908 0.22 -19.56 49.64
N SER A 909 1.29 -18.80 49.82
CA SER A 909 2.16 -18.30 48.74
C SER A 909 3.63 -18.37 49.16
N THR A 910 4.52 -18.27 48.19
CA THR A 910 5.97 -18.27 48.39
C THR A 910 6.52 -16.88 48.04
N ASN A 911 7.31 -16.30 48.94
CA ASN A 911 7.96 -15.00 48.69
C ASN A 911 9.28 -15.16 47.92
N VAL A 912 9.92 -14.04 47.59
CA VAL A 912 11.21 -13.99 46.84
C VAL A 912 12.34 -14.77 47.51
N LYS A 913 12.27 -14.99 48.82
CA LYS A 913 13.26 -15.75 49.60
C LYS A 913 12.94 -17.25 49.70
N GLY A 914 11.85 -17.71 49.08
CA GLY A 914 11.40 -19.10 49.17
C GLY A 914 10.62 -19.42 50.45
N GLU A 915 10.25 -18.43 51.26
CA GLU A 915 9.54 -18.63 52.52
C GLU A 915 8.02 -18.76 52.28
N ASN A 916 7.37 -19.64 53.05
CA ASN A 916 5.93 -19.83 53.00
C ASN A 916 5.23 -18.70 53.78
N ILE A 917 4.45 -17.89 53.06
CA ILE A 917 3.67 -16.77 53.61
C ILE A 917 2.19 -16.91 53.24
N LEU A 918 1.33 -16.12 53.89
CA LEU A 918 -0.04 -15.92 53.42
C LEU A 918 -0.13 -14.59 52.67
N SER A 919 -0.71 -14.61 51.47
CA SER A 919 -0.92 -13.43 50.63
C SER A 919 -2.42 -13.17 50.43
N LYS A 920 -2.74 -11.92 50.05
CA LYS A 920 -4.05 -11.59 49.48
C LYS A 920 -4.05 -11.91 47.98
N PRO A 921 -5.23 -12.05 47.34
CA PRO A 921 -5.33 -12.35 45.92
C PRO A 921 -4.57 -11.38 44.98
N ASN A 922 -4.47 -10.10 45.36
CA ASN A 922 -3.75 -9.09 44.56
C ASN A 922 -2.25 -9.04 44.83
N ASP A 923 -1.77 -9.69 45.90
CA ASP A 923 -0.39 -9.64 46.36
C ASP A 923 0.42 -10.88 45.95
N CYS A 924 -0.20 -11.83 45.23
CA CYS A 924 0.46 -12.99 44.64
C CYS A 924 -0.05 -13.31 43.23
N PHE A 925 0.71 -14.11 42.48
CA PHE A 925 0.42 -14.49 41.09
C PHE A 925 0.52 -16.00 40.90
N SER A 926 -0.20 -16.54 39.91
CA SER A 926 -0.23 -17.98 39.69
C SER A 926 0.90 -18.51 38.81
N ASP A 927 1.57 -17.65 38.04
CA ASP A 927 2.68 -18.06 37.17
C ASP A 927 4.03 -18.00 37.92
N PRO A 928 4.81 -19.10 37.97
CA PRO A 928 6.10 -19.13 38.66
C PRO A 928 7.12 -18.11 38.13
N GLY A 929 7.02 -17.70 36.86
CA GLY A 929 7.91 -16.70 36.24
C GLY A 929 7.83 -15.33 36.91
N CYS A 930 6.73 -15.02 37.62
CA CYS A 930 6.60 -13.78 38.37
C CYS A 930 7.63 -13.65 39.52
N SER A 931 8.18 -14.77 40.00
CA SER A 931 9.24 -14.77 41.01
C SER A 931 10.55 -14.14 40.52
N LEU A 932 10.82 -14.18 39.20
CA LEU A 932 11.99 -13.53 38.58
C LEU A 932 11.98 -12.01 38.79
N MET A 933 10.79 -11.42 38.90
CA MET A 933 10.57 -10.00 39.18
C MET A 933 10.15 -9.76 40.63
N GLY A 934 10.49 -10.67 41.55
CA GLY A 934 10.29 -10.47 42.98
C GLY A 934 8.83 -10.43 43.45
N PHE A 935 7.88 -10.91 42.64
CA PHE A 935 6.48 -11.03 43.06
C PHE A 935 6.23 -12.35 43.81
N ASN A 936 5.30 -12.36 44.77
CA ASN A 936 4.94 -13.59 45.47
C ASN A 936 4.18 -14.54 44.53
N VAL A 937 4.46 -15.84 44.63
CA VAL A 937 3.83 -16.86 43.77
C VAL A 937 2.92 -17.76 44.60
N LEU A 938 1.72 -18.03 44.10
CA LEU A 938 0.76 -18.93 44.73
C LEU A 938 1.31 -20.35 44.86
N ARG A 939 1.00 -21.05 45.95
CA ARG A 939 1.44 -22.44 46.15
C ARG A 939 1.00 -23.34 44.98
N PRO A 940 1.87 -24.21 44.43
CA PRO A 940 1.59 -24.94 43.18
C PRO A 940 0.31 -25.77 43.14
N ASP A 941 -0.10 -26.39 44.26
CA ASP A 941 -1.33 -27.16 44.39
C ASP A 941 -2.62 -26.31 44.24
N LEU A 942 -2.52 -25.00 44.48
CA LEU A 942 -3.64 -24.07 44.43
C LEU A 942 -3.78 -23.40 43.05
N VAL A 943 -2.77 -23.49 42.18
CA VAL A 943 -2.74 -22.85 40.84
C VAL A 943 -3.89 -23.31 39.95
N VAL A 944 -4.29 -24.59 40.06
CA VAL A 944 -5.43 -25.15 39.32
C VAL A 944 -6.74 -24.39 39.59
N ASN A 945 -6.86 -23.78 40.78
CA ASN A 945 -8.03 -23.02 41.20
C ASN A 945 -7.74 -21.51 41.33
N ALA A 946 -6.65 -20.99 40.75
CA ALA A 946 -6.22 -19.60 40.89
C ALA A 946 -7.32 -18.58 40.51
N GLU A 947 -8.08 -18.86 39.45
CA GLU A 947 -9.18 -17.99 39.00
C GLU A 947 -10.27 -17.84 40.08
N LYS A 948 -10.62 -18.93 40.77
CA LYS A 948 -11.60 -18.92 41.88
C LYS A 948 -11.09 -18.09 43.05
N PHE A 949 -9.80 -18.15 43.34
CA PHE A 949 -9.20 -17.30 44.37
C PHE A 949 -9.08 -15.83 43.95
N GLY A 950 -9.31 -15.48 42.69
CA GLY A 950 -9.12 -14.14 42.16
C GLY A 950 -7.63 -13.77 42.00
N VAL A 951 -6.76 -14.77 41.96
CA VAL A 951 -5.32 -14.60 41.75
C VAL A 951 -5.08 -14.42 40.26
N ARG A 952 -4.41 -13.32 39.89
CA ARG A 952 -4.06 -13.05 38.50
C ARG A 952 -2.93 -13.96 38.05
N LYS A 953 -2.96 -14.35 36.77
CA LYS A 953 -1.87 -15.13 36.18
C LYS A 953 -0.57 -14.32 36.11
N TYR A 954 -0.69 -13.04 35.73
CA TYR A 954 0.43 -12.11 35.58
C TYR A 954 0.11 -10.75 36.20
N PRO A 955 1.13 -9.97 36.61
CA PRO A 955 0.96 -8.55 36.94
C PRO A 955 0.48 -7.75 35.71
N ASN A 956 -0.19 -6.62 35.94
CA ASN A 956 -0.58 -5.73 34.84
C ASN A 956 0.62 -4.92 34.33
N SER A 957 0.50 -4.33 33.14
CA SER A 957 1.60 -3.59 32.51
C SER A 957 2.13 -2.44 33.38
N VAL A 958 1.27 -1.74 34.13
CA VAL A 958 1.66 -0.65 35.02
C VAL A 958 2.52 -1.16 36.19
N GLU A 959 2.18 -2.30 36.77
CA GLU A 959 2.97 -2.95 37.83
C GLU A 959 4.34 -3.40 37.30
N LEU A 960 4.40 -3.96 36.09
CA LEU A 960 5.64 -4.38 35.44
C LEU A 960 6.57 -3.20 35.11
N VAL A 961 6.02 -2.11 34.56
CA VAL A 961 6.79 -0.88 34.25
C VAL A 961 7.34 -0.25 35.53
N ARG A 962 6.53 -0.13 36.59
CA ARG A 962 6.98 0.39 37.89
C ARG A 962 8.06 -0.48 38.53
N TYR A 963 8.01 -1.80 38.32
CA TYR A 963 9.07 -2.69 38.80
C TYR A 963 10.38 -2.41 38.08
N LEU A 964 10.38 -2.33 36.75
CA LEU A 964 11.57 -2.01 35.95
C LEU A 964 12.17 -0.65 36.31
N GLU A 965 11.33 0.31 36.71
CA GLU A 965 11.78 1.63 37.18
C GLU A 965 12.47 1.58 38.56
N ARG A 966 11.95 0.76 39.48
CA ARG A 966 12.46 0.68 40.86
C ARG A 966 13.63 -0.28 41.01
N SER A 967 13.60 -1.38 40.27
CA SER A 967 14.53 -2.51 40.37
C SER A 967 14.85 -3.06 38.97
N PRO A 968 15.63 -2.31 38.16
CA PRO A 968 16.03 -2.77 36.82
C PRO A 968 16.88 -4.05 36.89
N PRO A 969 16.72 -4.98 35.94
CA PRO A 969 17.34 -6.30 36.01
C PRO A 969 18.86 -6.23 35.88
N LYS A 970 19.59 -7.03 36.66
CA LYS A 970 21.05 -7.17 36.53
C LYS A 970 21.42 -7.97 35.27
N SER A 971 22.67 -7.86 34.84
CA SER A 971 23.16 -8.52 33.61
C SER A 971 22.92 -10.04 33.59
N GLU A 972 22.99 -10.72 34.75
CA GLU A 972 22.83 -12.18 34.87
C GLU A 972 21.37 -12.64 34.73
N GLU A 973 20.41 -11.79 35.11
CA GLU A 973 18.97 -12.10 35.13
C GLU A 973 18.19 -11.42 33.99
N ALA A 974 18.79 -10.43 33.32
CA ALA A 974 18.15 -9.60 32.30
C ALA A 974 17.57 -10.42 31.14
N ALA A 975 18.28 -11.44 30.65
CA ALA A 975 17.78 -12.28 29.57
C ALA A 975 16.46 -13.00 29.96
N ALA A 976 16.42 -13.60 31.15
CA ALA A 976 15.23 -14.28 31.66
C ALA A 976 14.07 -13.30 31.94
N VAL A 977 14.37 -12.10 32.45
CA VAL A 977 13.37 -11.06 32.68
C VAL A 977 12.78 -10.54 31.38
N PHE A 978 13.59 -10.25 30.36
CA PHE A 978 13.11 -9.77 29.06
C PHE A 978 12.35 -10.84 28.29
N GLU A 979 12.77 -12.10 28.39
CA GLU A 979 12.00 -13.23 27.86
C GLU A 979 10.63 -13.33 28.54
N PHE A 980 10.56 -13.26 29.88
CA PHE A 980 9.29 -13.27 30.60
C PHE A 980 8.36 -12.13 30.17
N LEU A 981 8.90 -10.91 30.02
CA LEU A 981 8.15 -9.73 29.60
C LEU A 981 7.65 -9.82 28.15
N SER A 982 8.34 -10.56 27.28
CA SER A 982 7.91 -10.75 25.88
C SER A 982 6.53 -11.42 25.75
N TYR A 983 6.17 -12.26 26.72
CA TYR A 983 4.88 -12.95 26.76
C TYR A 983 3.75 -12.11 27.36
N GLN A 984 4.06 -10.89 27.84
CA GLN A 984 3.10 -10.00 28.48
C GLN A 984 2.52 -8.97 27.49
N LYS A 985 1.34 -8.43 27.82
CA LYS A 985 0.65 -7.43 26.99
C LYS A 985 0.88 -6.02 27.54
N PHE A 986 1.38 -5.13 26.69
CA PHE A 986 1.60 -3.71 26.99
C PHE A 986 0.76 -2.82 26.07
N SER A 987 0.30 -1.69 26.61
CA SER A 987 -0.39 -0.65 25.85
C SER A 987 0.59 0.28 25.12
N ASN A 988 0.10 1.09 24.19
CA ASN A 988 0.92 2.10 23.51
C ASN A 988 1.54 3.12 24.49
N TYR A 989 0.85 3.43 25.60
CA TYR A 989 1.38 4.29 26.64
C TYR A 989 2.55 3.64 27.39
N ASP A 990 2.43 2.35 27.68
CA ASP A 990 3.48 1.58 28.35
C ASP A 990 4.74 1.50 27.48
N TRP A 991 4.59 1.23 26.18
CA TRP A 991 5.72 1.21 25.24
C TRP A 991 6.43 2.57 25.15
N LYS A 992 5.68 3.68 25.14
CA LYS A 992 6.26 5.02 25.15
C LYS A 992 7.06 5.30 26.42
N THR A 993 6.58 4.79 27.57
CA THR A 993 7.26 4.91 28.86
C THR A 993 8.52 4.04 28.91
N LEU A 994 8.41 2.76 28.50
CA LEU A 994 9.53 1.82 28.43
C LEU A 994 10.63 2.30 27.50
N ARG A 995 10.28 2.93 26.37
CA ARG A 995 11.26 3.47 25.43
C ARG A 995 12.26 4.42 26.07
N GLY A 996 11.82 5.27 27.00
CA GLY A 996 12.67 6.24 27.70
C GLY A 996 13.27 5.75 29.02
N LEU A 997 12.80 4.60 29.54
CA LEU A 997 13.18 4.11 30.86
C LEU A 997 14.56 3.43 30.82
N LYS A 998 15.44 3.78 31.75
CA LYS A 998 16.79 3.23 31.84
C LYS A 998 16.79 1.91 32.61
N PHE A 999 16.56 0.80 31.91
CA PHE A 999 16.54 -0.53 32.52
C PHE A 999 17.39 -1.58 31.78
N ILE A 1000 18.02 -1.22 30.66
CA ILE A 1000 18.93 -2.15 29.95
C ILE A 1000 20.29 -2.12 30.62
N PRO A 1001 20.79 -3.24 31.20
CA PRO A 1001 22.10 -3.28 31.81
C PRO A 1001 23.21 -3.36 30.76
N LEU A 1002 24.20 -2.47 30.87
CA LEU A 1002 25.40 -2.43 30.05
C LEU A 1002 26.63 -2.54 30.94
N ASN A 1003 27.67 -3.23 30.47
CA ASN A 1003 28.97 -3.29 31.13
C ASN A 1003 29.95 -2.33 30.44
N ARG A 1004 30.12 -1.12 30.99
CA ARG A 1004 31.10 -0.15 30.47
C ARG A 1004 32.31 -0.12 31.40
N LYS A 1005 33.47 -0.58 30.90
CA LYS A 1005 34.76 -0.54 31.63
C LYS A 1005 34.71 -1.16 33.03
N GLY A 1006 33.94 -2.24 33.21
CA GLY A 1006 33.82 -2.95 34.50
C GLY A 1006 32.80 -2.35 35.47
N ALA A 1007 32.08 -1.29 35.09
CA ALA A 1007 30.96 -0.73 35.86
C ALA A 1007 29.63 -1.00 35.14
N MET A 1008 28.63 -1.46 35.90
CA MET A 1008 27.29 -1.68 35.37
C MET A 1008 26.53 -0.35 35.29
N VAL A 1009 26.04 -0.02 34.10
CA VAL A 1009 25.30 1.20 33.80
C VAL A 1009 23.98 0.83 33.12
N TYR A 1010 22.89 1.50 33.51
CA TYR A 1010 21.60 1.33 32.86
C TYR A 1010 21.36 2.38 31.78
N GLU A 1011 20.94 1.94 30.60
CA GLU A 1011 20.62 2.82 29.47
C GLU A 1011 19.19 2.58 28.97
N ALA A 1012 18.65 3.60 28.28
CA ALA A 1012 17.32 3.54 27.71
C ALA A 1012 17.29 2.78 26.38
N PRO A 1013 16.23 2.00 26.07
CA PRO A 1013 16.10 1.21 24.84
C PRO A 1013 16.43 1.94 23.54
N TYR A 1014 15.96 3.18 23.37
CA TYR A 1014 16.17 3.93 22.12
C TYR A 1014 17.63 4.30 21.80
N LYS A 1015 18.56 4.12 22.74
CA LYS A 1015 19.98 4.44 22.60
C LYS A 1015 20.88 3.21 22.37
N VAL A 1016 20.30 2.03 22.39
CA VAL A 1016 21.01 0.75 22.35
C VAL A 1016 20.63 0.02 21.05
N TYR A 1017 21.55 -0.81 20.55
CA TYR A 1017 21.39 -1.55 19.30
C TYR A 1017 21.58 -3.06 19.51
N PHE A 1018 21.05 -3.88 18.60
CA PHE A 1018 21.31 -5.32 18.63
C PHE A 1018 22.64 -5.69 17.96
N VAL A 1019 23.29 -6.74 18.44
CA VAL A 1019 24.51 -7.27 17.82
C VAL A 1019 24.18 -7.91 16.46
N GLY A 1020 24.51 -7.23 15.35
CA GLY A 1020 24.50 -7.72 13.97
C GLY A 1020 25.89 -8.00 13.37
N LEU A 1021 25.95 -8.45 12.11
CA LEU A 1021 27.20 -8.81 11.40
C LEU A 1021 28.17 -7.63 11.22
N GLU A 1022 27.66 -6.40 11.11
CA GLU A 1022 28.46 -5.16 10.93
C GLU A 1022 28.81 -4.46 12.26
N SER A 1023 28.40 -5.00 13.40
CA SER A 1023 28.58 -4.35 14.72
C SER A 1023 30.05 -4.11 15.08
N SER A 1024 30.98 -4.90 14.53
CA SER A 1024 32.41 -4.80 14.82
C SER A 1024 33.01 -3.44 14.43
N GLN A 1025 32.47 -2.77 13.42
CA GLN A 1025 32.98 -1.47 12.95
C GLN A 1025 32.57 -0.31 13.87
N PHE A 1026 31.43 -0.42 14.56
CA PHE A 1026 30.87 0.67 15.37
C PHE A 1026 30.83 0.36 16.88
N GLN A 1027 31.40 -0.77 17.30
CA GLN A 1027 31.42 -1.26 18.69
C GLN A 1027 31.98 -0.26 19.72
N ASN A 1028 32.86 0.65 19.28
CA ASN A 1028 33.46 1.68 20.14
C ASN A 1028 32.57 2.92 20.32
N TYR A 1029 31.52 3.07 19.50
CA TYR A 1029 30.73 4.30 19.40
C TYR A 1029 29.26 4.13 19.82
N PHE A 1030 28.72 2.92 19.69
CA PHE A 1030 27.36 2.57 20.12
C PHE A 1030 27.37 1.39 21.08
N ASP A 1031 26.39 1.36 21.99
CA ASP A 1031 26.22 0.21 22.88
C ASP A 1031 25.37 -0.85 22.18
N PHE A 1032 25.94 -2.05 22.09
CA PHE A 1032 25.27 -3.22 21.52
C PHE A 1032 24.90 -4.21 22.62
N VAL A 1033 23.73 -4.82 22.49
CA VAL A 1033 23.22 -5.83 23.43
C VAL A 1033 22.66 -7.04 22.71
N ASP A 1034 22.75 -8.18 23.38
CA ASP A 1034 22.06 -9.39 23.00
C ASP A 1034 21.58 -10.12 24.26
N PHE A 1035 20.28 -10.33 24.36
CA PHE A 1035 19.63 -11.03 25.46
C PHE A 1035 18.83 -12.25 24.97
N GLY A 1036 19.20 -12.79 23.80
CA GLY A 1036 18.55 -13.93 23.17
C GLY A 1036 17.34 -13.54 22.32
N GLN A 1037 16.95 -14.42 21.40
CA GLN A 1037 15.95 -14.14 20.36
C GLN A 1037 14.61 -13.63 20.91
N VAL A 1038 14.13 -14.25 21.99
CA VAL A 1038 12.83 -13.92 22.60
C VAL A 1038 12.90 -12.60 23.39
N GLY A 1039 13.94 -12.39 24.19
CA GLY A 1039 14.17 -11.13 24.91
C GLY A 1039 14.40 -9.95 23.97
N ASN A 1040 15.13 -10.15 22.87
CA ASN A 1040 15.36 -9.13 21.85
C ASN A 1040 14.06 -8.72 21.14
N SER A 1041 13.08 -9.61 21.00
CA SER A 1041 11.75 -9.27 20.47
C SER A 1041 11.02 -8.24 21.35
N PHE A 1042 11.06 -8.44 22.68
CA PHE A 1042 10.52 -7.47 23.64
C PHE A 1042 11.25 -6.12 23.57
N LEU A 1043 12.59 -6.15 23.50
CA LEU A 1043 13.41 -4.94 23.44
C LEU A 1043 13.21 -4.16 22.13
N ARG A 1044 12.97 -4.84 21.01
CA ARG A 1044 12.62 -4.20 19.73
C ARG A 1044 11.31 -3.41 19.86
N ASN A 1045 10.31 -3.96 20.54
CA ASN A 1045 9.07 -3.25 20.85
C ASN A 1045 9.28 -2.08 21.83
N CYS A 1046 10.29 -2.16 22.71
CA CYS A 1046 10.71 -1.04 23.56
C CYS A 1046 11.47 0.06 22.80
N GLY A 1047 11.90 -0.18 21.56
CA GLY A 1047 12.58 0.81 20.72
C GLY A 1047 14.10 0.62 20.60
N VAL A 1048 14.65 -0.53 21.00
CA VAL A 1048 16.01 -0.96 20.58
C VAL A 1048 15.98 -1.20 19.07
N LYS A 1049 16.95 -0.65 18.35
CA LYS A 1049 17.04 -0.76 16.89
C LYS A 1049 18.02 -1.86 16.50
N ASP A 1050 17.84 -2.43 15.32
CA ASP A 1050 18.81 -3.41 14.78
C ASP A 1050 20.11 -2.70 14.35
N GLU A 1051 20.03 -1.48 13.78
CA GLU A 1051 21.19 -0.70 13.33
C GLU A 1051 21.02 0.82 13.59
N PRO A 1052 22.12 1.59 13.74
CA PRO A 1052 22.10 3.05 13.77
C PRO A 1052 21.51 3.65 12.49
N THR A 1053 20.67 4.67 12.64
CA THR A 1053 20.09 5.34 11.47
C THR A 1053 21.13 6.19 10.73
N PRO A 1054 20.96 6.47 9.42
CA PRO A 1054 21.85 7.35 8.67
C PRO A 1054 22.01 8.74 9.31
N THR A 1055 21.00 9.22 10.05
CA THR A 1055 21.08 10.49 10.80
C THR A 1055 21.98 10.40 12.03
N GLU A 1056 21.93 9.27 12.76
CA GLU A 1056 22.80 9.02 13.92
C GLU A 1056 24.25 8.78 13.47
N LEU A 1057 24.45 8.08 12.36
CA LEU A 1057 25.76 7.89 11.73
C LEU A 1057 26.35 9.22 11.23
N ALA A 1058 25.56 10.06 10.55
CA ALA A 1058 26.01 11.38 10.13
C ALA A 1058 26.37 12.28 11.33
N GLN A 1059 25.59 12.25 12.42
CA GLN A 1059 25.91 12.99 13.64
C GLN A 1059 27.20 12.52 14.30
N LEU A 1060 27.43 11.20 14.35
CA LEU A 1060 28.66 10.63 14.89
C LEU A 1060 29.87 11.07 14.08
N LEU A 1061 29.77 10.94 12.76
CA LEU A 1061 30.86 11.22 11.83
C LEU A 1061 31.24 12.70 11.81
N VAL A 1062 30.26 13.60 11.96
CA VAL A 1062 30.48 15.04 12.06
C VAL A 1062 31.13 15.47 13.38
N ARG A 1063 30.87 14.76 14.48
CA ARG A 1063 31.39 15.10 15.82
C ARG A 1063 32.85 14.71 16.03
N SER A 1064 33.27 13.56 15.50
CA SER A 1064 34.64 13.04 15.65
C SER A 1064 35.21 12.51 14.33
N PRO A 1065 35.30 13.33 13.27
CA PRO A 1065 35.63 12.87 11.92
C PRO A 1065 37.06 12.29 11.80
N LEU A 1066 38.05 12.93 12.41
CA LEU A 1066 39.47 12.51 12.36
C LEU A 1066 39.69 11.17 13.07
N GLN A 1067 39.18 11.05 14.29
CA GLN A 1067 39.30 9.81 15.08
C GLN A 1067 38.63 8.63 14.35
N PHE A 1068 37.45 8.84 13.79
CA PHE A 1068 36.75 7.80 13.05
C PHE A 1068 37.48 7.40 11.76
N PHE A 1069 38.08 8.35 11.05
CA PHE A 1069 38.88 8.09 9.84
C PHE A 1069 40.15 7.29 10.15
N GLU A 1070 40.85 7.62 11.23
CA GLU A 1070 42.03 6.89 11.70
C GLU A 1070 41.69 5.46 12.15
N ASP A 1071 40.55 5.26 12.83
CA ASP A 1071 40.11 3.95 13.33
C ASP A 1071 39.58 3.01 12.22
N SER A 1072 38.90 3.55 11.20
CA SER A 1072 38.16 2.74 10.20
C SER A 1072 38.87 2.53 8.86
N GLY A 1073 39.85 3.38 8.54
CA GLY A 1073 40.53 3.39 7.25
C GLY A 1073 39.69 3.98 6.10
N LEU A 1074 40.36 4.33 4.99
CA LEU A 1074 39.77 5.09 3.88
C LEU A 1074 38.56 4.41 3.24
N ASP A 1075 38.66 3.12 2.91
CA ASP A 1075 37.62 2.40 2.16
C ASP A 1075 36.31 2.29 2.97
N SER A 1076 36.42 1.99 4.27
CA SER A 1076 35.29 1.95 5.19
C SER A 1076 34.66 3.34 5.37
N TYR A 1077 35.50 4.38 5.45
CA TYR A 1077 35.05 5.76 5.59
C TYR A 1077 34.30 6.26 4.35
N LEU A 1078 34.81 5.95 3.15
CA LEU A 1078 34.13 6.27 1.89
C LEU A 1078 32.81 5.50 1.74
N SER A 1079 32.76 4.22 2.15
CA SER A 1079 31.51 3.45 2.16
C SER A 1079 30.43 4.11 3.03
N LEU A 1080 30.83 4.60 4.21
CA LEU A 1080 29.92 5.31 5.12
C LEU A 1080 29.48 6.67 4.55
N LEU A 1081 30.38 7.41 3.91
CA LEU A 1081 30.01 8.65 3.20
C LEU A 1081 29.01 8.39 2.07
N ARG A 1082 29.16 7.29 1.31
CA ARG A 1082 28.18 6.88 0.28
C ARG A 1082 26.82 6.55 0.90
N GLN A 1083 26.79 5.87 2.05
CA GLN A 1083 25.55 5.55 2.75
C GLN A 1083 24.83 6.82 3.24
N ILE A 1084 25.57 7.80 3.74
CA ILE A 1084 25.06 9.11 4.14
C ILE A 1084 24.53 9.88 2.92
N ALA A 1085 25.29 9.91 1.82
CA ALA A 1085 24.94 10.61 0.59
C ALA A 1085 23.66 10.04 -0.06
N ALA A 1086 23.52 8.71 -0.13
CA ALA A 1086 22.31 8.04 -0.62
C ALA A 1086 21.04 8.45 0.17
N HIS A 1087 21.18 8.75 1.45
CA HIS A 1087 20.08 9.15 2.34
C HIS A 1087 20.03 10.67 2.61
N TYR A 1088 20.77 11.48 1.87
CA TYR A 1088 20.85 12.93 2.08
C TYR A 1088 19.49 13.64 1.94
N HIS A 1089 18.59 13.11 1.11
CA HIS A 1089 17.24 13.63 0.94
C HIS A 1089 16.41 13.64 2.24
N VAL A 1090 16.71 12.73 3.18
CA VAL A 1090 16.13 12.71 4.54
C VAL A 1090 16.88 13.66 5.46
N LEU A 1091 18.22 13.65 5.40
CA LEU A 1091 19.09 14.46 6.26
C LEU A 1091 18.95 15.97 6.04
N ARG A 1092 18.68 16.41 4.80
CA ARG A 1092 18.52 17.84 4.45
C ARG A 1092 17.40 18.55 5.21
N SER A 1093 16.43 17.79 5.74
CA SER A 1093 15.32 18.33 6.52
C SER A 1093 15.72 18.72 7.95
N ASN A 1094 16.81 18.15 8.48
CA ASN A 1094 17.35 18.46 9.80
C ASN A 1094 18.35 19.64 9.69
N THR A 1095 17.84 20.86 9.88
CA THR A 1095 18.62 22.10 9.74
C THR A 1095 19.78 22.21 10.72
N ALA A 1096 19.68 21.61 11.91
CA ALA A 1096 20.74 21.63 12.92
C ALA A 1096 21.92 20.75 12.48
N LEU A 1097 21.65 19.49 12.09
CA LEU A 1097 22.66 18.57 11.59
C LEU A 1097 23.32 19.10 10.32
N LYS A 1098 22.55 19.66 9.38
CA LYS A 1098 23.09 20.28 8.17
C LYS A 1098 24.11 21.38 8.49
N LYS A 1099 23.84 22.21 9.50
CA LYS A 1099 24.77 23.26 9.94
C LYS A 1099 26.05 22.68 10.53
N GLU A 1100 25.95 21.62 11.33
CA GLU A 1100 27.12 20.91 11.88
C GLU A 1100 27.95 20.26 10.76
N MET A 1101 27.31 19.62 9.78
CA MET A 1101 27.95 19.04 8.59
C MET A 1101 28.73 20.11 7.80
N MET A 1102 28.11 21.28 7.53
CA MET A 1102 28.78 22.35 6.79
C MET A 1102 30.03 22.92 7.51
N GLN A 1103 30.08 22.80 8.84
CA GLN A 1103 31.16 23.36 9.65
C GLN A 1103 32.28 22.36 9.96
N SER A 1104 31.98 21.06 9.95
CA SER A 1104 32.91 20.00 10.28
C SER A 1104 33.76 19.58 9.08
N SER A 1105 35.04 19.30 9.33
CA SER A 1105 35.96 18.74 8.33
C SER A 1105 35.80 17.22 8.27
N PHE A 1106 34.68 16.76 7.73
CA PHE A 1106 34.33 15.33 7.70
C PHE A 1106 34.30 14.71 6.29
N LEU A 1107 34.40 15.53 5.24
CA LEU A 1107 34.39 15.04 3.87
C LEU A 1107 35.81 14.72 3.41
N VAL A 1108 35.96 13.67 2.62
CA VAL A 1108 37.25 13.28 2.03
C VAL A 1108 37.54 14.17 0.82
N GLY A 1109 38.68 14.86 0.84
CA GLY A 1109 39.23 15.59 -0.29
C GLY A 1109 40.49 14.91 -0.84
N LEU A 1110 40.62 14.90 -2.16
CA LEU A 1110 41.75 14.35 -2.92
C LEU A 1110 42.82 15.42 -3.14
N ILE A 1111 44.07 15.09 -2.81
CA ILE A 1111 45.26 15.89 -3.11
C ILE A 1111 46.04 15.14 -4.20
N ASN A 1112 46.27 15.80 -5.33
CA ASN A 1112 47.20 15.32 -6.35
C ASN A 1112 48.58 15.94 -6.08
N ASP A 1113 49.49 15.19 -5.48
CA ASP A 1113 50.89 15.61 -5.37
C ASP A 1113 51.54 15.54 -6.76
N VAL A 1114 51.95 16.71 -7.27
CA VAL A 1114 52.80 16.84 -8.45
C VAL A 1114 54.11 17.46 -7.99
N SER A 1115 55.07 16.63 -7.60
CA SER A 1115 56.46 16.98 -7.28
C SER A 1115 57.27 15.68 -7.18
N GLU A 1116 58.44 15.45 -7.77
CA GLU A 1116 59.45 16.29 -8.44
C GLU A 1116 60.25 15.37 -9.40
N GLU A 1117 60.78 15.92 -10.48
CA GLU A 1117 61.80 15.29 -11.32
C GLU A 1117 63.11 15.18 -10.52
N GLU A 1118 63.50 13.98 -10.10
CA GLU A 1118 64.88 13.74 -9.62
C GLU A 1118 65.71 13.06 -10.73
N GLU A 1119 66.85 13.69 -10.99
CA GLU A 1119 67.85 13.35 -11.99
C GLU A 1119 68.34 11.90 -11.89
N ILE A 1120 68.45 11.26 -13.05
CA ILE A 1120 69.05 9.95 -13.24
C ILE A 1120 70.55 10.06 -12.96
N ASN A 1121 71.03 9.39 -11.91
CA ASN A 1121 72.42 8.96 -11.82
C ASN A 1121 72.50 7.44 -12.03
N ASP A 1122 73.14 7.07 -13.13
CA ASP A 1122 73.57 5.72 -13.47
C ASP A 1122 74.53 5.21 -12.39
N GLU A 1123 74.21 4.07 -11.76
CA GLU A 1123 75.16 2.98 -11.52
C GLU A 1123 74.49 1.72 -10.92
N THR A 1124 74.82 0.56 -11.52
CA THR A 1124 74.75 -0.83 -11.02
C THR A 1124 73.46 -1.68 -11.16
N ARG A 1125 73.49 -2.49 -12.24
CA ARG A 1125 73.28 -3.97 -12.36
C ARG A 1125 72.05 -4.70 -11.79
N GLU A 1126 71.43 -5.40 -12.76
CA GLU A 1126 70.90 -6.78 -12.75
C GLU A 1126 69.46 -7.05 -12.23
N GLY A 1127 68.56 -7.24 -13.21
CA GLY A 1127 67.76 -8.46 -13.31
C GLY A 1127 66.46 -8.56 -12.50
N LYS A 1128 65.33 -8.18 -13.12
CA LYS A 1128 64.06 -8.96 -13.24
C LYS A 1128 62.93 -8.05 -13.73
N THR A 1129 62.42 -8.34 -14.91
CA THR A 1129 61.21 -7.74 -15.47
C THR A 1129 59.97 -8.23 -14.72
N SER A 1130 59.41 -7.34 -13.90
CA SER A 1130 58.00 -7.36 -13.51
C SER A 1130 57.51 -5.92 -13.61
N GLU A 1131 56.70 -5.62 -14.62
CA GLU A 1131 55.95 -4.37 -14.74
C GLU A 1131 55.01 -4.24 -13.53
N LYS A 1132 55.44 -3.50 -12.51
CA LYS A 1132 54.54 -2.89 -11.54
C LYS A 1132 54.25 -1.49 -12.04
N VAL A 1133 53.05 -1.32 -12.59
CA VAL A 1133 52.37 -0.03 -12.72
C VAL A 1133 52.42 0.65 -11.35
N ARG A 1134 53.23 1.71 -11.20
CA ARG A 1134 53.20 2.59 -10.03
C ARG A 1134 51.98 3.50 -10.22
N ASN A 1135 50.89 3.21 -9.49
CA ASN A 1135 49.78 4.15 -9.33
C ASN A 1135 50.31 5.42 -8.63
N PRO A 1136 49.92 6.63 -9.07
CA PRO A 1136 50.20 7.84 -8.31
C PRO A 1136 49.56 7.70 -6.92
N GLN A 1137 50.33 7.95 -5.86
CA GLN A 1137 49.79 7.98 -4.50
C GLN A 1137 48.86 9.18 -4.38
N LEU A 1138 47.55 8.96 -4.57
CA LEU A 1138 46.51 9.91 -4.17
C LEU A 1138 46.60 10.07 -2.65
N SER A 1139 46.94 11.27 -2.18
CA SER A 1139 46.91 11.61 -0.76
C SER A 1139 45.52 12.16 -0.41
N TYR A 1140 44.95 11.69 0.70
CA TYR A 1140 43.59 12.02 1.13
C TYR A 1140 43.63 12.87 2.39
N LYS A 1141 42.75 13.88 2.47
CA LYS A 1141 42.61 14.71 3.67
C LYS A 1141 41.14 14.99 3.95
N LEU A 1142 40.76 14.96 5.23
CA LEU A 1142 39.45 15.43 5.64
C LEU A 1142 39.35 16.96 5.61
N ALA A 1143 38.33 17.49 4.95
CA ALA A 1143 38.08 18.92 4.79
C ALA A 1143 36.60 19.26 4.90
N LYS A 1144 36.31 20.56 5.00
CA LYS A 1144 34.93 21.07 5.03
C LYS A 1144 34.36 21.07 3.62
N ALA A 1145 33.03 21.00 3.51
CA ALA A 1145 32.35 21.08 2.23
C ALA A 1145 32.72 22.34 1.42
N GLY A 1146 32.93 23.47 2.09
CA GLY A 1146 33.33 24.73 1.42
C GLY A 1146 34.77 24.76 0.91
N ASP A 1147 35.61 23.82 1.34
CA ASP A 1147 37.03 23.74 1.01
C ASP A 1147 37.33 22.66 -0.06
N ILE A 1148 36.30 21.93 -0.52
CA ILE A 1148 36.38 20.85 -1.52
C ILE A 1148 35.72 21.32 -2.81
N PHE A 1149 36.39 21.10 -3.93
CA PHE A 1149 35.92 21.50 -5.25
C PHE A 1149 35.39 20.31 -6.05
N LEU A 1150 34.25 20.48 -6.71
CA LEU A 1150 33.78 19.57 -7.75
C LEU A 1150 34.59 19.83 -9.02
N ILE A 1151 35.17 18.78 -9.58
CA ILE A 1151 36.13 18.90 -10.68
C ILE A 1151 35.43 18.53 -11.99
N ASP A 1152 34.86 19.55 -12.64
CA ASP A 1152 34.22 19.42 -13.95
C ASP A 1152 35.22 19.59 -15.12
N ASP A 1153 36.41 20.13 -14.83
CA ASP A 1153 37.46 20.42 -15.81
C ASP A 1153 38.82 19.90 -15.30
N THR A 1154 39.28 18.81 -15.90
CA THR A 1154 40.53 18.14 -15.55
C THR A 1154 41.77 18.97 -15.90
N ILE A 1155 41.67 19.94 -16.81
CA ILE A 1155 42.76 20.86 -17.16
C ILE A 1155 42.93 21.89 -16.04
N LEU A 1156 41.84 22.45 -15.53
CA LEU A 1156 41.87 23.38 -14.40
C LEU A 1156 42.37 22.69 -13.12
N GLN A 1157 42.04 21.41 -12.92
CA GLN A 1157 42.57 20.61 -11.82
C GLN A 1157 44.10 20.48 -11.86
N GLN A 1158 44.69 20.26 -13.04
CA GLN A 1158 46.14 20.16 -13.19
C GLN A 1158 46.85 21.50 -12.95
N ILE A 1159 46.20 22.62 -13.26
CA ILE A 1159 46.76 23.97 -13.12
C ILE A 1159 46.70 24.47 -11.67
N PHE A 1160 45.56 24.27 -11.00
CA PHE A 1160 45.29 24.88 -9.70
C PHE A 1160 45.45 23.93 -8.51
N THR A 1161 45.63 22.63 -8.79
CA THR A 1161 45.71 21.53 -7.79
C THR A 1161 44.73 21.71 -6.61
N PRO A 1162 43.44 22.02 -6.86
CA PRO A 1162 42.49 22.23 -5.78
C PRO A 1162 42.21 20.90 -5.06
N LEU A 1163 41.80 20.98 -3.79
CA LEU A 1163 41.34 19.80 -3.06
C LEU A 1163 40.04 19.29 -3.70
N GLY A 1164 40.13 18.18 -4.43
CA GLY A 1164 39.05 17.65 -5.24
C GLY A 1164 38.09 16.75 -4.47
N CYS A 1165 36.80 16.79 -4.81
CA CYS A 1165 35.88 15.73 -4.41
C CYS A 1165 36.27 14.42 -5.12
N PRO A 1166 36.17 13.24 -4.46
CA PRO A 1166 36.20 11.96 -5.15
C PRO A 1166 35.20 11.96 -6.31
N MET A 1167 35.66 11.54 -7.50
CA MET A 1167 34.84 11.51 -8.74
C MET A 1167 33.81 10.38 -8.69
N GLU A 1168 32.84 10.53 -7.80
CA GLU A 1168 31.73 9.60 -7.60
C GLU A 1168 30.43 10.40 -7.59
N ALA A 1169 29.58 10.18 -8.59
CA ALA A 1169 28.32 10.90 -8.78
C ALA A 1169 27.39 10.90 -7.55
N LEU A 1170 27.54 9.94 -6.63
CA LEU A 1170 26.78 9.88 -5.39
C LEU A 1170 27.29 10.87 -4.33
N LEU A 1171 28.60 11.14 -4.28
CA LEU A 1171 29.24 12.04 -3.32
C LEU A 1171 29.27 13.50 -3.79
N GLU A 1172 29.10 13.73 -5.10
CA GLU A 1172 29.04 15.07 -5.71
C GLU A 1172 27.69 15.78 -5.53
N VAL A 1173 26.63 15.04 -5.12
CA VAL A 1173 25.25 15.53 -4.89
C VAL A 1173 25.07 16.03 -3.46
#